data_AF-A0A9E4E1N9-F1
#
_entry.id   AF-A0A9E4E1N9-F1
#
_cell.length_a   1.000
_cell.length_b   1.000
_cell.length_c   1.000
_cell.angle_alpha   90.00
_cell.angle_beta   90.00
_cell.angle_gamma   90.00
#
_symmetry.space_group_name_H-M   'P 1'
#
loop_
_entity.id
_entity.type
_entity.pdbx_description
1 polymer ?
#
loop_
_entity_poly.entity_id
_entity_poly.type
_entity_poly.pdbx_seq_one_letter_code
_entity_poly.pdbx_strand_id
1 'polypeptide(L)'
;MAPFYESVRRRARGLDNSAARQQVLKELYEHFFRVALKRQAERLGIVYTPTEVVDFILRSADHVLREEFGRGLSDAGVHVLDPFTGTGIFLARLLQLGLVEEADLKRKFRSELHANEVVLLAYYIAAVNIEEAYRGRCGTDAAYEPFGGIVLADTFNLNNPQTGVFLSENSERARRQEEVPIQVIVGNPPWSAWQKSSADDDPNVSYPEMEGRIAETYAARAKAILKSSLYDTYKMAIRWASDRIGEQGVVAFVTNGSWIDGNADSGVRACLAEEFTSIHVVNLRGNARTSGKRRRQEGDNVFGQGSRAPVAITILVRKTASRHKGCLILYHDIGDCLKREKKLGILGDAESIAGIARANEKSAWREIHADEHHDWIGQRDAAFQDLYPIGTKAAKAGKADDVVFRLYSRGYATSRDSYTYNFSYTSCSANAQAMVRDYMGAMVLRERRPDYSVEAAANEHSSDVRWDRELKNNLRRGRSTSYSADRIRRTQYRPFVRSHCYVDYVLVNNKYQQDRIFPLGDHANRAICISGKGSTKPFSALVVDRMPDLHCVSFGQCFPRWRYEQPDAHQRDLLTGHQDLVRIDNIPETALRRFRVEYGDRSITADDIFNYVYGVLHSPHYRARFANDLAKGLPRIPFALDFRAFADAGTVLAELHLNYEDADFPEYPLQVVSSTGLRLKRDDYRLGTRPMRFADKEQRDTLIVNDRVQLAGIPPEAHRYVVNGRTPLEWLMYYYKAATDKRSGIVNDANEWFTDPRDLLTTIQRIVYLSIETARIVDELPDPLPAEMTEFAFELGDR
;
A
#
# COMPACT_ATOMS: atom_id res chain seq x y z
N MET A 1 42.40 -2.44 8.34
CA MET A 1 41.76 -1.16 8.72
C MET A 1 42.69 0.06 8.60
N ALA A 2 44.00 -0.04 8.85
CA ALA A 2 44.91 1.12 8.79
C ALA A 2 44.86 1.94 7.48
N PRO A 3 44.82 1.33 6.27
CA PRO A 3 44.70 2.08 5.01
C PRO A 3 43.38 2.87 4.88
N PHE A 4 42.30 2.36 5.47
CA PHE A 4 41.01 3.06 5.51
C PHE A 4 41.07 4.29 6.41
N TYR A 5 41.64 4.17 7.61
CA TYR A 5 41.81 5.31 8.52
C TYR A 5 42.71 6.40 7.93
N GLU A 6 43.75 6.02 7.19
CA GLU A 6 44.61 6.97 6.49
C GLU A 6 43.87 7.67 5.33
N SER A 7 43.04 6.94 4.58
CA SER A 7 42.15 7.52 3.56
C SER A 7 41.18 8.55 4.14
N VAL A 8 40.59 8.27 5.31
CA VAL A 8 39.68 9.19 6.01
C VAL A 8 40.45 10.42 6.52
N ARG A 9 41.61 10.23 7.16
CA ARG A 9 42.48 11.35 7.60
C ARG A 9 42.88 12.25 6.45
N ARG A 10 43.24 11.68 5.29
CA ARG A 10 43.61 12.44 4.09
C ARG A 10 42.44 13.28 3.56
N ARG A 11 41.22 12.71 3.54
CA ARG A 11 40.01 13.44 3.15
C ARG A 11 39.67 14.57 4.12
N ALA A 12 39.92 14.38 5.41
CA ALA A 12 39.65 15.39 6.43
C ALA A 12 40.68 16.54 6.47
N ARG A 13 41.94 16.28 6.08
CA ARG A 13 43.08 17.21 6.26
C ARG A 13 42.99 18.53 5.50
N GLY A 14 42.06 18.66 4.55
CA GLY A 14 41.87 19.86 3.72
C GLY A 14 40.48 20.50 3.84
N LEU A 15 39.66 20.10 4.82
CA LEU A 15 38.31 20.64 4.99
C LEU A 15 38.34 21.82 5.98
N ASP A 16 38.31 23.03 5.42
CA ASP A 16 38.39 24.30 6.14
C ASP A 16 37.02 24.86 6.57
N ASN A 17 35.92 24.36 5.99
CA ASN A 17 34.56 24.79 6.32
C ASN A 17 33.67 23.63 6.80
N SER A 18 32.69 23.97 7.66
CA SER A 18 31.81 23.01 8.33
C SER A 18 30.90 22.24 7.35
N ALA A 19 30.46 22.88 6.27
CA ALA A 19 29.64 22.25 5.24
C ALA A 19 30.39 21.11 4.52
N ALA A 20 31.66 21.31 4.17
CA ALA A 20 32.48 20.29 3.53
C ALA A 20 32.78 19.11 4.49
N ARG A 21 32.96 19.36 5.79
CA ARG A 21 33.08 18.31 6.81
C ARG A 21 31.81 17.48 6.95
N GLN A 22 30.65 18.13 6.99
CA GLN A 22 29.34 17.47 7.04
C GLN A 22 29.10 16.61 5.80
N GLN A 23 29.50 17.08 4.61
CA GLN A 23 29.39 16.30 3.37
C GLN A 23 30.26 15.04 3.41
N VAL A 24 31.50 15.12 3.90
CA VAL A 24 32.36 13.94 4.05
C VAL A 24 31.80 12.96 5.11
N LEU A 25 31.30 13.45 6.24
CA LEU A 25 30.64 12.61 7.24
C LEU A 25 29.40 11.90 6.67
N LYS A 26 28.59 12.62 5.89
CA LYS A 26 27.43 12.05 5.18
C LYS A 26 27.84 10.96 4.20
N GLU A 27 28.84 11.20 3.36
CA GLU A 27 29.32 10.21 2.39
C GLU A 27 29.89 8.97 3.08
N LEU A 28 30.65 9.16 4.16
CA LEU A 28 31.18 8.06 4.97
C LEU A 28 30.04 7.27 5.61
N TYR A 29 29.03 7.95 6.18
CA TYR A 29 27.86 7.33 6.79
C TYR A 29 27.06 6.51 5.78
N GLU A 30 26.68 7.12 4.65
CA GLU A 30 25.89 6.45 3.61
C GLU A 30 26.62 5.25 3.02
N HIS A 31 27.93 5.39 2.73
CA HIS A 31 28.71 4.30 2.16
C HIS A 31 28.96 3.18 3.18
N PHE A 32 29.32 3.53 4.41
CA PHE A 32 29.60 2.56 5.47
C PHE A 32 28.35 1.74 5.83
N PHE A 33 27.19 2.38 6.04
CA PHE A 33 25.96 1.63 6.36
C PHE A 33 25.48 0.76 5.19
N ARG A 34 25.58 1.26 3.96
CA ARG A 34 25.13 0.51 2.77
C ARG A 34 25.97 -0.74 2.52
N VAL A 35 27.26 -0.69 2.83
CA VAL A 35 28.20 -1.78 2.55
C VAL A 35 28.42 -2.68 3.77
N ALA A 36 28.71 -2.10 4.94
CA ALA A 36 29.10 -2.85 6.14
C ALA A 36 27.90 -3.29 7.00
N LEU A 37 26.81 -2.51 7.04
CA LEU A 37 25.67 -2.73 7.94
C LEU A 37 24.32 -2.81 7.20
N LYS A 38 24.31 -3.41 6.00
CA LYS A 38 23.15 -3.40 5.08
C LYS A 38 21.85 -3.88 5.74
N ARG A 39 21.87 -4.98 6.50
CA ARG A 39 20.68 -5.49 7.21
C ARG A 39 20.16 -4.52 8.27
N GLN A 40 21.05 -3.92 9.07
CA GLN A 40 20.65 -2.92 10.06
C GLN A 40 20.13 -1.64 9.39
N ALA A 41 20.75 -1.18 8.30
CA ALA A 41 20.29 -0.01 7.54
C ALA A 41 18.88 -0.23 6.96
N GLU A 42 18.63 -1.40 6.36
CA GLU A 42 17.31 -1.77 5.85
C GLU A 42 16.26 -1.93 6.96
N ARG A 43 16.66 -2.44 8.14
CA ARG A 43 15.78 -2.61 9.31
C ARG A 43 15.39 -1.28 9.95
N LEU A 44 16.37 -0.40 10.15
CA LEU A 44 16.22 0.87 10.85
C LEU A 44 15.67 1.97 9.94
N GLY A 45 15.58 1.72 8.62
CA GLY A 45 15.03 2.68 7.66
C GLY A 45 15.83 3.98 7.62
N ILE A 46 17.15 3.91 7.80
CA ILE A 46 18.03 5.08 7.87
C ILE A 46 18.03 5.78 6.50
N VAL A 47 17.48 6.99 6.45
CA VAL A 47 17.44 7.82 5.24
C VAL A 47 17.91 9.22 5.58
N TYR A 48 18.82 9.75 4.77
CA TYR A 48 19.26 11.14 4.90
C TYR A 48 18.13 12.09 4.47
N THR A 49 17.74 12.99 5.37
CA THR A 49 16.71 14.01 5.10
C THR A 49 17.30 15.14 4.26
N PRO A 50 16.69 15.50 3.09
CA PRO A 50 17.13 16.64 2.30
C PRO A 50 17.12 17.94 3.11
N THR A 51 18.13 18.80 2.92
CA THR A 51 18.28 20.04 3.68
C THR A 51 17.13 21.00 3.44
N GLU A 52 16.58 21.06 2.23
CA GLU A 52 15.45 21.91 1.88
C GLU A 52 14.19 21.54 2.67
N VAL A 53 13.99 20.25 2.95
CA VAL A 53 12.88 19.77 3.81
C VAL A 53 13.11 20.15 5.26
N VAL A 54 14.34 19.98 5.76
CA VAL A 54 14.71 20.34 7.14
C VAL A 54 14.55 21.84 7.38
N ASP A 55 15.10 22.64 6.48
CA ASP A 55 15.07 24.11 6.56
C ASP A 55 13.63 24.64 6.52
N PHE A 56 12.82 24.09 5.62
CA PHE A 56 11.40 24.43 5.53
C PHE A 56 10.65 24.13 6.83
N ILE A 57 10.88 22.96 7.44
CA ILE A 57 10.27 22.58 8.72
C ILE A 57 10.66 23.54 9.84
N LEU A 58 11.96 23.84 9.98
CA LEU A 58 12.48 24.69 11.05
C LEU A 58 11.95 26.13 10.93
N ARG A 59 12.01 26.71 9.72
CA ARG A 59 11.48 28.05 9.46
C ARG A 59 9.97 28.12 9.67
N SER A 60 9.25 27.06 9.32
CA SER A 60 7.81 27.00 9.54
C SER A 60 7.44 26.85 11.01
N ALA A 61 8.20 26.05 11.77
CA ALA A 61 8.02 25.96 13.22
C ALA A 61 8.27 27.30 13.91
N ASP A 62 9.33 28.02 13.53
CA ASP A 62 9.61 29.37 14.03
C ASP A 62 8.48 30.37 13.68
N HIS A 63 8.02 30.33 12.42
CA HIS A 63 6.93 31.19 11.96
C HIS A 63 5.65 30.98 12.77
N VAL A 64 5.22 29.72 12.93
CA VAL A 64 4.03 29.36 13.71
C VAL A 64 4.20 29.74 15.17
N LEU A 65 5.38 29.53 15.77
CA LEU A 65 5.62 29.92 17.15
C LEU A 65 5.41 31.44 17.35
N ARG A 66 5.93 32.24 16.42
CA ARG A 66 5.81 33.70 16.47
C ARG A 66 4.36 34.13 16.31
N GLU A 67 3.63 33.53 15.38
CA GLU A 67 2.24 33.88 15.08
C GLU A 67 1.29 33.48 16.22
N GLU A 68 1.40 32.24 16.72
CA GLU A 68 0.41 31.65 17.63
C GLU A 68 0.72 31.89 19.12
N PHE A 69 2.00 32.06 19.45
CA PHE A 69 2.49 32.20 20.83
C PHE A 69 3.29 33.49 21.08
N GLY A 70 3.56 34.29 20.05
CA GLY A 70 4.35 35.53 20.19
C GLY A 70 5.82 35.27 20.55
N ARG A 71 6.34 34.07 20.30
CA ARG A 71 7.70 33.65 20.66
C ARG A 71 8.42 32.99 19.48
N GLY A 72 9.73 33.13 19.38
CA GLY A 72 10.56 32.46 18.37
C GLY A 72 11.36 31.27 18.93
N LEU A 73 12.00 30.52 18.05
CA LEU A 73 12.93 29.43 18.42
C LEU A 73 14.12 29.93 19.26
N SER A 74 14.51 31.21 19.13
CA SER A 74 15.59 31.83 19.91
C SER A 74 15.18 32.13 21.36
N ASP A 75 13.91 32.33 21.66
CA ASP A 75 13.46 32.87 22.95
C ASP A 75 13.74 31.92 24.12
N ALA A 76 14.12 32.50 25.26
CA ALA A 76 14.40 31.75 26.48
C ALA A 76 13.18 30.92 26.92
N GLY A 77 13.39 29.66 27.32
CA GLY A 77 12.35 28.72 27.70
C GLY A 77 11.52 28.16 26.53
N VAL A 78 12.01 28.26 25.29
CA VAL A 78 11.52 27.48 24.15
C VAL A 78 12.48 26.31 23.94
N HIS A 79 12.16 25.16 24.53
CA HIS A 79 12.95 23.96 24.40
C HIS A 79 12.57 23.20 23.12
N VAL A 80 13.58 22.84 22.32
CA VAL A 80 13.45 22.13 21.06
C VAL A 80 13.99 20.71 21.21
N LEU A 81 13.18 19.72 20.84
CA LEU A 81 13.54 18.31 20.88
C LEU A 81 13.47 17.68 19.50
N ASP A 82 14.54 16.96 19.13
CA ASP A 82 14.55 16.01 18.03
C ASP A 82 14.59 14.57 18.58
N PRO A 83 13.45 13.89 18.70
CA PRO A 83 13.37 12.56 19.32
C PRO A 83 13.98 11.43 18.48
N PHE A 84 14.32 11.69 17.21
CA PHE A 84 14.83 10.68 16.27
C PHE A 84 15.93 11.30 15.40
N THR A 85 17.01 11.74 16.04
CA THR A 85 17.89 12.74 15.42
C THR A 85 18.72 12.22 14.25
N GLY A 86 18.91 10.90 14.14
CA GLY A 86 19.68 10.28 13.09
C GLY A 86 21.10 10.83 13.07
N THR A 87 21.39 11.66 12.08
CA THR A 87 22.70 12.32 11.91
C THR A 87 22.78 13.71 12.54
N GLY A 88 21.78 14.14 13.32
CA GLY A 88 21.76 15.45 13.98
C GLY A 88 21.36 16.61 13.08
N ILE A 89 20.82 16.33 11.88
CA ILE A 89 20.65 17.34 10.83
C ILE A 89 19.68 18.45 11.23
N PHE A 90 18.59 18.16 11.93
CA PHE A 90 17.62 19.19 12.34
C PHE A 90 18.24 20.21 13.29
N LEU A 91 18.92 19.77 14.35
CA LEU A 91 19.57 20.68 15.29
C LEU A 91 20.78 21.39 14.67
N ALA A 92 21.56 20.71 13.84
CA ALA A 92 22.66 21.34 13.12
C ALA A 92 22.17 22.46 12.18
N ARG A 93 21.09 22.23 11.42
CA ARG A 93 20.49 23.25 10.55
C ARG A 93 19.84 24.38 11.35
N LEU A 94 19.17 24.08 12.47
CA LEU A 94 18.61 25.10 13.37
C LEU A 94 19.67 26.12 13.79
N LEU A 95 20.85 25.65 14.16
CA LEU A 95 21.97 26.51 14.53
C LEU A 95 22.49 27.31 13.31
N GLN A 96 22.61 26.68 12.14
CA GLN A 96 23.16 27.30 10.93
C GLN A 96 22.24 28.31 10.23
N LEU A 97 20.92 28.17 10.34
CA LEU A 97 19.95 28.97 9.58
C LEU A 97 19.76 30.41 10.07
N GLY A 98 20.36 30.79 11.20
CA GLY A 98 20.13 32.11 11.80
C GLY A 98 18.82 32.22 12.59
N LEU A 99 18.11 31.11 12.82
CA LEU A 99 16.88 31.07 13.63
C LEU A 99 17.14 31.26 15.13
N VAL A 100 18.39 31.04 15.56
CA VAL A 100 18.88 31.36 16.90
C VAL A 100 19.80 32.57 16.79
N GLU A 101 19.48 33.60 17.58
CA GLU A 101 20.27 34.82 17.67
C GLU A 101 21.61 34.57 18.36
N GLU A 102 22.62 35.37 18.03
CA GLU A 102 23.99 35.16 18.54
C GLU A 102 24.08 35.29 20.06
N ALA A 103 23.31 36.21 20.65
CA ALA A 103 23.23 36.40 22.10
C ALA A 103 22.65 35.18 22.84
N ASP A 104 21.82 34.40 22.16
CA ASP A 104 21.08 33.27 22.72
C ASP A 104 21.72 31.92 22.44
N LEU A 105 22.62 31.87 21.45
CA LEU A 105 23.20 30.64 20.91
C LEU A 105 23.78 29.73 22.00
N LYS A 106 24.53 30.31 22.94
CA LYS A 106 25.15 29.58 24.04
C LYS A 106 24.12 29.00 25.03
N ARG A 107 23.05 29.73 25.34
CA ARG A 107 21.95 29.23 26.19
C ARG A 107 21.25 28.07 25.50
N LYS A 108 20.88 28.26 24.22
CA LYS A 108 20.19 27.27 23.41
C LYS A 108 20.97 25.96 23.36
N PHE A 109 22.23 26.04 22.93
CA PHE A 109 23.11 24.88 22.80
C PHE A 109 23.31 24.11 24.12
N ARG A 110 23.45 24.82 25.25
CA ARG A 110 23.74 24.19 26.55
C ARG A 110 22.52 23.59 27.26
N SER A 111 21.33 24.16 27.06
CA SER A 111 20.20 23.91 27.96
C SER A 111 18.82 23.79 27.31
N GLU A 112 18.65 24.25 26.07
CA GLU A 112 17.32 24.31 25.43
C GLU A 112 17.20 23.51 24.13
N LEU A 113 18.28 22.87 23.67
CA LEU A 113 18.27 21.94 22.55
C LEU A 113 18.50 20.50 23.05
N HIS A 114 17.66 19.58 22.57
CA HIS A 114 17.63 18.19 23.00
C HIS A 114 17.53 17.24 21.80
N ALA A 115 18.22 16.10 21.87
CA ALA A 115 18.17 15.08 20.81
C ALA A 115 18.27 13.66 21.38
N ASN A 116 17.55 12.73 20.77
CA ASN A 116 17.64 11.30 21.09
C ASN A 116 18.02 10.49 19.86
N GLU A 117 18.82 9.44 20.06
CA GLU A 117 19.15 8.47 19.02
C GLU A 117 19.31 7.07 19.63
N VAL A 118 18.80 6.04 18.95
CA VAL A 118 18.90 4.64 19.40
C VAL A 118 20.14 3.95 18.83
N VAL A 119 20.64 4.41 17.67
CA VAL A 119 21.77 3.81 16.96
C VAL A 119 23.07 4.49 17.34
N LEU A 120 23.98 3.76 18.01
CA LEU A 120 25.25 4.29 18.52
C LEU A 120 26.09 5.06 17.49
N LEU A 121 26.22 4.55 16.25
CA LEU A 121 27.01 5.23 15.21
C LEU A 121 26.33 6.53 14.73
N ALA A 122 24.99 6.54 14.66
CA ALA A 122 24.24 7.74 14.30
C ALA A 122 24.33 8.78 15.44
N TYR A 123 24.24 8.35 16.70
CA TYR A 123 24.47 9.18 17.88
C TYR A 123 25.80 9.93 17.83
N TYR A 124 26.91 9.24 17.54
CA TYR A 124 28.22 9.91 17.44
C TYR A 124 28.29 10.93 16.31
N ILE A 125 27.67 10.63 15.17
CA ILE A 125 27.63 11.54 14.03
C ILE A 125 26.78 12.76 14.34
N ALA A 126 25.64 12.57 15.01
CA ALA A 126 24.77 13.64 15.45
C ALA A 126 25.48 14.59 16.42
N ALA A 127 26.16 14.04 17.44
CA ALA A 127 26.94 14.84 18.39
C ALA A 127 27.97 15.73 17.66
N VAL A 128 28.82 15.12 16.84
CA VAL A 128 29.86 15.84 16.08
C VAL A 128 29.25 16.89 15.14
N ASN A 129 28.17 16.55 14.44
CA ASN A 129 27.53 17.48 13.50
C ASN A 129 26.93 18.70 14.20
N ILE A 130 26.31 18.51 15.37
CA ILE A 130 25.70 19.58 16.16
C ILE A 130 26.79 20.47 16.79
N GLU A 131 27.83 19.86 17.34
CA GLU A 131 28.99 20.56 17.92
C GLU A 131 29.73 21.41 16.86
N GLU A 132 29.98 20.86 15.68
CA GLU A 132 30.62 21.60 14.58
C GLU A 132 29.72 22.72 14.02
N ALA A 133 28.40 22.52 13.99
CA ALA A 133 27.46 23.56 13.59
C ALA A 133 27.46 24.74 14.57
N TYR A 134 27.48 24.45 15.87
CA TYR A 134 27.62 25.46 16.93
C TYR A 134 28.96 26.19 16.82
N ARG A 135 30.07 25.46 16.76
CA ARG A 135 31.42 26.03 16.64
C ARG A 135 31.54 26.93 15.41
N GLY A 136 31.00 26.51 14.27
CA GLY A 136 30.99 27.31 13.05
C GLY A 136 30.29 28.67 13.20
N ARG A 137 29.34 28.79 14.12
CA ARG A 137 28.65 30.06 14.45
C ARG A 137 29.35 30.88 15.52
N CYS A 138 30.10 30.27 16.43
CA CYS A 138 30.91 30.98 17.41
C CYS A 138 32.23 31.53 16.85
N GLY A 139 32.62 31.12 15.64
CA GLY A 139 33.89 31.49 14.99
C GLY A 139 34.94 30.37 15.06
N THR A 140 35.88 30.34 14.12
CA THR A 140 36.87 29.25 13.96
C THR A 140 37.80 29.08 15.16
N ASP A 141 38.04 30.16 15.91
CA ASP A 141 38.89 30.20 17.10
C ASP A 141 38.15 29.84 18.39
N ALA A 142 36.83 29.59 18.32
CA ALA A 142 36.06 29.15 19.47
C ALA A 142 36.54 27.78 19.97
N ALA A 143 36.71 27.67 21.29
CA ALA A 143 37.04 26.41 21.95
C ALA A 143 35.96 25.36 21.69
N TYR A 144 36.39 24.10 21.55
CA TYR A 144 35.47 22.98 21.44
C TYR A 144 34.59 22.87 22.69
N GLU A 145 33.29 22.73 22.49
CA GLU A 145 32.30 22.53 23.55
C GLU A 145 31.41 21.33 23.20
N PRO A 146 31.35 20.28 24.05
CA PRO A 146 30.53 19.11 23.77
C PRO A 146 29.04 19.41 23.90
N PHE A 147 28.22 18.77 23.06
CA PHE A 147 26.77 18.95 23.11
C PHE A 147 26.16 18.11 24.24
N GLY A 148 25.72 18.78 25.31
CA GLY A 148 25.15 18.14 26.49
C GLY A 148 23.71 17.65 26.34
N GLY A 149 23.02 18.06 25.27
CA GLY A 149 21.59 17.79 25.05
C GLY A 149 21.27 16.49 24.29
N ILE A 150 22.28 15.77 23.79
CA ILE A 150 22.08 14.49 23.09
C ILE A 150 22.09 13.31 24.05
N VAL A 151 21.17 12.37 23.83
CA VAL A 151 20.96 11.15 24.62
C VAL A 151 20.96 9.93 23.70
N LEU A 152 21.70 8.88 24.09
CA LEU A 152 21.61 7.56 23.48
C LEU A 152 20.46 6.80 24.16
N ALA A 153 19.28 6.77 23.54
CA ALA A 153 18.08 6.15 24.10
C ALA A 153 17.06 5.77 23.02
N ASP A 154 16.21 4.80 23.33
CA ASP A 154 14.98 4.57 22.59
C ASP A 154 13.89 5.51 23.12
N THR A 155 13.48 6.49 22.31
CA THR A 155 12.48 7.50 22.71
C THR A 155 11.15 6.89 23.15
N PHE A 156 10.73 5.76 22.57
CA PHE A 156 9.48 5.10 22.99
C PHE A 156 9.62 4.35 24.31
N ASN A 157 10.85 4.24 24.84
CA ASN A 157 11.16 3.47 26.03
C ASN A 157 12.30 4.10 26.86
N LEU A 158 12.25 5.42 27.04
CA LEU A 158 13.27 6.20 27.76
C LEU A 158 13.56 5.65 29.17
N ASN A 159 12.56 5.03 29.80
CA ASN A 159 12.60 4.49 31.16
C ASN A 159 13.03 3.01 31.27
N ASN A 160 13.33 2.32 30.17
CA ASN A 160 13.72 0.92 30.26
C ASN A 160 15.17 0.75 30.76
N PRO A 161 15.38 -0.01 31.85
CA PRO A 161 16.72 -0.33 32.34
C PRO A 161 17.61 -0.98 31.27
N GLN A 162 17.04 -1.74 30.32
CA GLN A 162 17.82 -2.48 29.32
C GLN A 162 18.51 -1.60 28.27
N THR A 163 18.05 -0.37 28.05
CA THR A 163 18.74 0.63 27.21
C THR A 163 19.68 1.54 28.01
N GLY A 164 19.64 1.48 29.34
CA GLY A 164 20.32 2.42 30.25
C GLY A 164 21.43 1.85 31.13
N VAL A 165 21.75 0.55 31.06
CA VAL A 165 22.89 0.02 31.83
C VAL A 165 24.18 0.32 31.07
N PHE A 166 24.96 1.31 31.52
CA PHE A 166 26.45 1.33 31.59
C PHE A 166 27.07 2.74 31.67
N LEU A 167 26.31 3.84 31.43
CA LEU A 167 26.84 5.21 31.50
C LEU A 167 25.94 6.14 32.34
N SER A 168 26.32 6.42 33.58
CA SER A 168 25.58 7.27 34.52
C SER A 168 25.24 8.64 33.93
N GLU A 169 26.17 9.25 33.20
CA GLU A 169 25.99 10.56 32.56
C GLU A 169 24.88 10.57 31.50
N ASN A 170 24.73 9.50 30.72
CA ASN A 170 23.68 9.42 29.69
C ASN A 170 22.29 9.35 30.34
N SER A 171 22.15 8.54 31.39
CA SER A 171 20.91 8.41 32.15
C SER A 171 20.53 9.73 32.85
N GLU A 172 21.50 10.50 33.33
CA GLU A 172 21.26 11.84 33.89
C GLU A 172 20.81 12.85 32.84
N ARG A 173 21.32 12.77 31.60
CA ARG A 173 20.82 13.60 30.49
C ARG A 173 19.38 13.23 30.14
N ALA A 174 19.07 11.94 30.07
CA ALA A 174 17.72 11.45 29.79
C ALA A 174 16.70 11.96 30.82
N ARG A 175 16.99 11.80 32.14
CA ARG A 175 16.12 12.28 33.22
C ARG A 175 15.89 13.79 33.17
N ARG A 176 16.96 14.57 32.97
CA ARG A 176 16.84 16.02 32.81
C ARG A 176 15.96 16.39 31.62
N GLN A 177 16.10 15.69 30.49
CA GLN A 177 15.27 15.93 29.31
C GLN A 177 13.79 15.59 29.56
N GLU A 178 13.48 14.53 30.31
CA GLU A 178 12.09 14.15 30.64
C GLU A 178 11.37 15.22 31.48
N GLU A 179 12.08 15.83 32.44
CA GLU A 179 11.52 16.86 33.33
C GLU A 179 11.30 18.21 32.64
N VAL A 180 11.99 18.46 31.52
CA VAL A 180 11.91 19.74 30.80
C VAL A 180 10.55 19.88 30.08
N PRO A 181 9.86 21.01 30.20
CA PRO A 181 8.68 21.29 29.39
C PRO A 181 9.14 21.57 27.95
N ILE A 182 8.83 20.69 27.00
CA ILE A 182 9.21 20.85 25.58
C ILE A 182 8.13 21.67 24.86
N GLN A 183 8.55 22.72 24.14
CA GLN A 183 7.63 23.58 23.36
C GLN A 183 7.65 23.25 21.87
N VAL A 184 8.72 22.63 21.37
CA VAL A 184 8.89 22.33 19.95
C VAL A 184 9.46 20.94 19.78
N ILE A 185 8.78 20.11 19.00
CA ILE A 185 9.29 18.81 18.59
C ILE A 185 9.44 18.82 17.07
N VAL A 186 10.65 18.56 16.57
CA VAL A 186 10.95 18.47 15.13
C VAL A 186 11.56 17.13 14.79
N GLY A 187 11.58 16.74 13.51
CA GLY A 187 12.35 15.57 13.09
C GLY A 187 11.80 14.81 11.89
N ASN A 188 12.45 13.67 11.63
CA ASN A 188 12.03 12.66 10.66
C ASN A 188 11.94 11.31 11.39
N PRO A 189 10.78 10.97 11.98
CA PRO A 189 10.63 9.72 12.72
C PRO A 189 10.80 8.48 11.82
N PRO A 190 11.16 7.31 12.36
CA PRO A 190 11.33 6.09 11.57
C PRO A 190 10.01 5.58 10.99
N TRP A 191 10.04 5.00 9.78
CA TRP A 191 8.85 4.46 9.09
C TRP A 191 8.96 2.94 8.94
N SER A 192 8.27 2.19 9.80
CA SER A 192 8.25 0.73 9.74
C SER A 192 6.87 0.20 10.13
N ALA A 193 6.03 -0.02 9.12
CA ALA A 193 4.71 -0.61 9.33
C ALA A 193 4.83 -2.06 9.81
N TRP A 194 5.61 -2.91 9.12
CA TRP A 194 5.70 -4.36 9.32
C TRP A 194 6.93 -4.98 8.63
N GLN A 195 7.34 -6.18 9.07
CA GLN A 195 8.30 -7.04 8.37
C GLN A 195 7.86 -7.34 6.93
N LYS A 196 8.81 -7.46 5.99
CA LYS A 196 8.53 -7.86 4.60
C LYS A 196 8.08 -9.32 4.49
N SER A 197 8.38 -10.17 5.48
CA SER A 197 8.09 -11.61 5.45
C SER A 197 8.02 -12.21 6.87
N SER A 198 7.05 -13.08 7.13
CA SER A 198 6.92 -13.88 8.38
C SER A 198 8.04 -14.91 8.61
N ALA A 199 9.00 -14.98 7.71
CA ALA A 199 10.16 -15.86 7.78
C ALA A 199 11.46 -15.10 8.06
N ASP A 200 11.39 -13.77 8.18
CA ASP A 200 12.49 -12.99 8.73
C ASP A 200 12.36 -13.11 10.26
N ASP A 201 13.37 -13.69 10.91
CA ASP A 201 13.42 -14.00 12.35
C ASP A 201 13.54 -12.75 13.26
N ASP A 202 13.09 -11.58 12.80
CA ASP A 202 13.37 -10.28 13.44
C ASP A 202 12.08 -9.46 13.69
N PRO A 203 11.26 -9.83 14.69
CA PRO A 203 9.98 -9.18 14.97
C PRO A 203 10.16 -7.67 15.24
N ASN A 204 9.17 -6.85 14.87
CA ASN A 204 9.16 -5.45 15.30
C ASN A 204 9.23 -5.40 16.83
N VAL A 205 9.99 -4.45 17.36
CA VAL A 205 10.05 -4.19 18.79
C VAL A 205 8.64 -3.83 19.27
N SER A 206 8.15 -4.54 20.29
CA SER A 206 6.87 -4.24 20.90
C SER A 206 7.04 -3.15 21.95
N TYR A 207 6.12 -2.19 21.94
CA TYR A 207 6.06 -1.07 22.88
C TYR A 207 4.69 -1.06 23.55
N PRO A 208 4.43 -1.91 24.56
CA PRO A 208 3.07 -2.12 25.10
C PRO A 208 2.37 -0.83 25.55
N GLU A 209 3.09 0.11 26.17
CA GLU A 209 2.53 1.40 26.59
C GLU A 209 2.12 2.26 25.39
N MET A 210 3.00 2.41 24.40
CA MET A 210 2.70 3.16 23.18
C MET A 210 1.59 2.48 22.36
N GLU A 211 1.60 1.16 22.25
CA GLU A 211 0.54 0.38 21.62
C GLU A 211 -0.81 0.57 22.33
N GLY A 212 -0.80 0.65 23.67
CA GLY A 212 -1.97 1.01 24.49
C GLY A 212 -2.49 2.42 24.16
N ARG A 213 -1.60 3.41 24.12
CA ARG A 213 -1.95 4.79 23.72
C ARG A 213 -2.56 4.86 22.32
N ILE A 214 -2.01 4.13 21.35
CA ILE A 214 -2.58 4.04 20.00
C ILE A 214 -3.97 3.38 20.03
N ALA A 215 -4.17 2.36 20.88
CA ALA A 215 -5.46 1.70 21.02
C ALA A 215 -6.55 2.64 21.58
N GLU A 216 -6.23 3.39 22.63
CA GLU A 216 -7.12 4.35 23.31
C GLU A 216 -7.47 5.57 22.44
N THR A 217 -6.57 5.97 21.55
CA THR A 217 -6.72 7.18 20.73
C THR A 217 -7.16 6.84 19.31
N TYR A 218 -6.20 6.54 18.43
CA TYR A 218 -6.41 6.35 17.00
C TYR A 218 -7.27 5.12 16.71
N ALA A 219 -7.00 3.99 17.34
CA ALA A 219 -7.72 2.76 17.04
C ALA A 219 -9.17 2.84 17.52
N ALA A 220 -9.45 3.48 18.66
CA ALA A 220 -10.79 3.67 19.20
C ALA A 220 -11.71 4.45 18.23
N ARG A 221 -11.16 5.47 17.55
CA ARG A 221 -11.90 6.30 16.58
C ARG A 221 -11.93 5.74 15.15
N ALA A 222 -11.05 4.79 14.83
CA ALA A 222 -11.02 4.19 13.51
C ALA A 222 -12.22 3.25 13.27
N LYS A 223 -12.98 3.51 12.20
CA LYS A 223 -14.09 2.64 11.74
C LYS A 223 -13.61 1.38 10.99
N ALA A 224 -12.34 1.33 10.58
CA ALA A 224 -11.77 0.19 9.87
C ALA A 224 -11.63 -1.05 10.76
N ILE A 225 -11.86 -2.25 10.21
CA ILE A 225 -11.71 -3.51 10.96
C ILE A 225 -10.24 -3.88 11.13
N LEU A 226 -9.44 -3.77 10.06
CA LEU A 226 -8.01 -4.02 10.11
C LEU A 226 -7.32 -2.72 10.54
N LYS A 227 -6.80 -2.71 11.77
CA LYS A 227 -6.18 -1.54 12.41
C LYS A 227 -4.66 -1.67 12.56
N SER A 228 -4.06 -2.74 12.03
CA SER A 228 -2.63 -3.04 12.20
C SER A 228 -1.71 -1.94 11.65
N SER A 229 -2.11 -1.21 10.61
CA SER A 229 -1.33 -0.10 10.07
C SER A 229 -1.27 1.12 10.99
N LEU A 230 -2.12 1.23 12.01
CA LEU A 230 -2.09 2.33 12.99
C LEU A 230 -0.87 2.26 13.90
N TYR A 231 -0.26 1.08 14.03
CA TYR A 231 0.89 0.78 14.88
C TYR A 231 2.23 0.95 14.13
N ASP A 232 2.23 1.63 12.99
CA ASP A 232 3.47 2.01 12.30
C ASP A 232 4.26 3.00 13.19
N THR A 233 5.58 2.84 13.26
CA THR A 233 6.47 3.61 14.15
C THR A 233 6.34 5.12 13.96
N TYR A 234 6.07 5.62 12.74
CA TYR A 234 5.89 7.07 12.54
C TYR A 234 4.58 7.59 13.16
N LYS A 235 3.54 6.75 13.27
CA LYS A 235 2.27 7.11 13.93
C LYS A 235 2.42 7.04 15.45
N MET A 236 3.20 6.07 15.94
CA MET A 236 3.65 6.05 17.33
C MET A 236 4.45 7.32 17.65
N ALA A 237 5.34 7.77 16.75
CA ALA A 237 6.07 9.03 16.93
C ALA A 237 5.16 10.25 16.98
N ILE A 238 4.16 10.35 16.08
CA ILE A 238 3.15 11.42 16.14
C ILE A 238 2.39 11.37 17.47
N ARG A 239 1.95 10.18 17.91
CA ARG A 239 1.23 10.01 19.18
C ARG A 239 2.10 10.40 20.38
N TRP A 240 3.34 9.92 20.40
CA TRP A 240 4.32 10.21 21.46
C TRP A 240 4.61 11.71 21.52
N ALA A 241 4.88 12.37 20.38
CA ALA A 241 5.13 13.80 20.33
C ALA A 241 3.90 14.61 20.77
N SER A 242 2.70 14.15 20.38
CA SER A 242 1.43 14.74 20.82
C SER A 242 1.23 14.60 22.33
N ASP A 243 1.71 13.53 22.96
CA ASP A 243 1.65 13.40 24.42
C ASP A 243 2.77 14.23 25.09
N ARG A 244 3.98 14.24 24.52
CA ARG A 244 5.16 14.92 25.06
C ARG A 244 5.09 16.45 25.05
N ILE A 245 4.40 17.04 24.06
CA ILE A 245 4.24 18.50 23.91
C ILE A 245 3.33 19.10 24.99
N GLY A 246 2.58 18.29 25.73
CA GLY A 246 1.71 18.76 26.80
C GLY A 246 0.57 19.65 26.30
N GLU A 247 0.33 20.79 26.97
CA GLU A 247 -0.82 21.67 26.69
C GLU A 247 -0.59 22.72 25.60
N GLN A 248 0.67 23.06 25.33
CA GLN A 248 1.01 24.09 24.35
C GLN A 248 2.35 23.83 23.68
N GLY A 249 2.38 24.00 22.36
CA GLY A 249 3.59 23.88 21.57
C GLY A 249 3.34 23.46 20.14
N VAL A 250 4.43 23.14 19.44
CA VAL A 250 4.44 22.82 18.01
C VAL A 250 5.13 21.47 17.79
N VAL A 251 4.49 20.59 17.02
CA VAL A 251 5.11 19.36 16.50
C VAL A 251 5.24 19.49 14.99
N ALA A 252 6.46 19.39 14.45
CA ALA A 252 6.72 19.57 13.02
C ALA A 252 7.56 18.41 12.47
N PHE A 253 6.93 17.52 11.71
CA PHE A 253 7.58 16.32 11.18
C PHE A 253 7.52 16.22 9.67
N VAL A 254 8.50 15.54 9.09
CA VAL A 254 8.36 14.86 7.78
C VAL A 254 8.08 13.39 8.01
N THR A 255 6.99 12.87 7.47
CA THR A 255 6.55 11.48 7.70
C THR A 255 6.06 10.81 6.42
N ASN A 256 5.79 9.51 6.50
CA ASN A 256 4.98 8.84 5.49
C ASN A 256 3.58 9.46 5.44
N GLY A 257 3.22 10.07 4.30
CA GLY A 257 1.95 10.79 4.10
C GLY A 257 0.71 9.90 3.91
N SER A 258 0.82 8.57 4.09
CA SER A 258 -0.30 7.66 3.83
C SER A 258 -1.50 7.87 4.75
N TRP A 259 -1.30 8.46 5.93
CA TRP A 259 -2.35 8.71 6.91
C TRP A 259 -3.36 9.78 6.47
N ILE A 260 -3.00 10.63 5.52
CA ILE A 260 -3.85 11.73 5.02
C ILE A 260 -5.16 11.20 4.40
N ASP A 261 -5.09 10.05 3.70
CA ASP A 261 -6.24 9.44 3.02
C ASP A 261 -6.38 7.93 3.30
N GLY A 262 -5.61 7.41 4.27
CA GLY A 262 -5.69 6.00 4.66
C GLY A 262 -7.04 5.66 5.30
N ASN A 263 -7.65 4.54 4.89
CA ASN A 263 -8.94 4.08 5.42
C ASN A 263 -8.91 3.81 6.93
N ALA A 264 -7.84 3.16 7.42
CA ALA A 264 -7.66 2.92 8.85
C ALA A 264 -7.29 4.19 9.62
N ASP A 265 -6.75 5.19 8.92
CA ASP A 265 -6.21 6.43 9.50
C ASP A 265 -7.27 7.50 9.76
N SER A 266 -8.55 7.21 9.50
CA SER A 266 -9.67 8.07 9.93
C SER A 266 -9.63 8.37 11.42
N GLY A 267 -9.21 7.41 12.25
CA GLY A 267 -9.02 7.62 13.69
C GLY A 267 -7.83 8.52 14.04
N VAL A 268 -6.76 8.50 13.23
CA VAL A 268 -5.63 9.44 13.38
C VAL A 268 -6.11 10.86 13.08
N ARG A 269 -6.79 11.04 11.94
CA ARG A 269 -7.34 12.33 11.51
C ARG A 269 -8.32 12.92 12.52
N ALA A 270 -9.20 12.08 13.07
CA ALA A 270 -10.13 12.47 14.13
C ALA A 270 -9.38 12.94 15.39
N CYS A 271 -8.43 12.15 15.91
CA CYS A 271 -7.64 12.54 17.07
C CYS A 271 -6.87 13.85 16.86
N LEU A 272 -6.22 14.02 15.71
CA LEU A 272 -5.44 15.23 15.44
C LEU A 272 -6.35 16.46 15.39
N ALA A 273 -7.48 16.38 14.69
CA ALA A 273 -8.46 17.47 14.63
C ALA A 273 -9.10 17.76 15.99
N GLU A 274 -9.22 16.76 16.86
CA GLU A 274 -9.68 16.97 18.24
C GLU A 274 -8.61 17.66 19.08
N GLU A 275 -7.34 17.25 19.00
CA GLU A 275 -6.29 17.61 19.97
C GLU A 275 -5.48 18.85 19.65
N PHE A 276 -5.50 19.31 18.40
CA PHE A 276 -4.72 20.45 17.92
C PHE A 276 -5.63 21.60 17.49
N THR A 277 -5.14 22.83 17.59
CA THR A 277 -5.88 24.05 17.22
C THR A 277 -5.66 24.44 15.77
N SER A 278 -4.48 24.15 15.22
CA SER A 278 -4.21 24.27 13.78
C SER A 278 -3.29 23.17 13.29
N ILE A 279 -3.52 22.74 12.04
CA ILE A 279 -2.79 21.66 11.38
C ILE A 279 -2.45 22.12 9.96
N HIS A 280 -1.16 22.15 9.63
CA HIS A 280 -0.67 22.45 8.29
C HIS A 280 -0.07 21.20 7.66
N VAL A 281 -0.59 20.78 6.52
CA VAL A 281 -0.12 19.60 5.78
C VAL A 281 0.38 20.00 4.40
N VAL A 282 1.67 19.79 4.16
CA VAL A 282 2.28 19.90 2.83
C VAL A 282 2.48 18.47 2.29
N ASN A 283 1.61 18.05 1.38
CA ASN A 283 1.70 16.74 0.74
C ASN A 283 2.74 16.76 -0.39
N LEU A 284 3.90 16.17 -0.14
CA LEU A 284 5.00 16.06 -1.10
C LEU A 284 4.84 14.88 -2.06
N ARG A 285 3.80 14.07 -1.89
CA ARG A 285 3.47 12.92 -2.76
C ARG A 285 4.62 11.92 -2.87
N GLY A 286 4.88 11.36 -4.05
CA GLY A 286 6.00 10.46 -4.30
C GLY A 286 5.72 8.98 -3.96
N ASN A 287 4.45 8.55 -3.97
CA ASN A 287 4.10 7.16 -3.71
C ASN A 287 4.51 6.22 -4.86
N ALA A 288 5.72 5.65 -4.75
CA ALA A 288 6.29 4.71 -5.71
C ALA A 288 5.80 3.26 -5.56
N ARG A 289 4.78 3.01 -4.71
CA ARG A 289 4.04 1.73 -4.68
C ARG A 289 2.84 1.71 -5.62
N THR A 290 2.48 2.86 -6.18
CA THR A 290 1.46 2.99 -7.23
C THR A 290 2.00 2.59 -8.61
N SER A 291 1.13 2.51 -9.61
CA SER A 291 1.49 2.15 -11.00
C SER A 291 0.69 2.98 -12.01
N GLY A 292 1.10 2.95 -13.28
CA GLY A 292 0.36 3.60 -14.38
C GLY A 292 0.27 5.13 -14.25
N LYS A 293 -0.88 5.71 -14.62
CA LYS A 293 -1.16 7.15 -14.56
C LYS A 293 -0.93 7.73 -13.17
N ARG A 294 -1.40 7.04 -12.11
CA ARG A 294 -1.22 7.49 -10.73
C ARG A 294 0.26 7.60 -10.35
N ARG A 295 1.09 6.62 -10.74
CA ARG A 295 2.54 6.69 -10.48
C ARG A 295 3.18 7.89 -11.16
N ARG A 296 2.76 8.24 -12.38
CA ARG A 296 3.25 9.43 -13.09
C ARG A 296 2.87 10.71 -12.34
N GLN A 297 1.60 10.82 -11.92
CA GLN A 297 1.13 11.95 -11.12
C GLN A 297 1.94 12.11 -9.84
N GLU A 298 2.16 11.04 -9.07
CA GLU A 298 2.92 11.10 -7.82
C GLU A 298 4.31 11.74 -7.96
N GLY A 299 4.92 11.67 -9.15
CA GLY A 299 6.25 12.22 -9.42
C GLY A 299 7.34 11.55 -8.58
N ASP A 300 8.52 12.16 -8.50
CA ASP A 300 9.62 11.57 -7.73
C ASP A 300 9.44 11.74 -6.23
N ASN A 301 10.07 10.85 -5.47
CA ASN A 301 10.10 10.94 -4.02
C ASN A 301 11.22 11.89 -3.57
N VAL A 302 10.97 12.75 -2.58
CA VAL A 302 11.98 13.70 -2.05
C VAL A 302 13.18 12.98 -1.42
N PHE A 303 12.98 11.76 -0.93
CA PHE A 303 14.04 10.88 -0.41
C PHE A 303 14.67 9.96 -1.49
N GLY A 304 14.34 10.16 -2.76
CA GLY A 304 14.86 9.36 -3.86
C GLY A 304 14.56 7.86 -3.69
N GLN A 305 15.59 7.01 -3.80
CA GLN A 305 15.47 5.55 -3.59
C GLN A 305 15.38 5.15 -2.11
N GLY A 306 15.57 6.09 -1.18
CA GLY A 306 15.49 5.84 0.27
C GLY A 306 14.08 5.47 0.75
N SER A 307 13.04 5.92 0.03
CA SER A 307 11.66 5.54 0.34
C SER A 307 10.79 5.40 -0.90
N ARG A 308 9.79 4.53 -0.80
CA ARG A 308 8.72 4.35 -1.79
C ARG A 308 7.35 4.80 -1.28
N ALA A 309 7.28 5.29 -0.05
CA ALA A 309 6.05 5.78 0.57
C ALA A 309 5.73 7.21 0.10
N PRO A 310 4.45 7.64 0.08
CA PRO A 310 4.16 9.07 -0.03
C PRO A 310 4.81 9.82 1.15
N VAL A 311 5.16 11.07 0.95
CA VAL A 311 5.82 11.91 1.96
C VAL A 311 4.95 13.13 2.24
N ALA A 312 4.83 13.49 3.51
CA ALA A 312 4.17 14.73 3.92
C ALA A 312 4.98 15.43 5.00
N ILE A 313 5.02 16.77 4.92
CA ILE A 313 5.42 17.61 6.04
C ILE A 313 4.15 17.99 6.80
N THR A 314 4.17 17.87 8.11
CA THR A 314 3.01 18.12 8.97
C THR A 314 3.43 18.96 10.16
N ILE A 315 2.75 20.09 10.35
CA ILE A 315 2.94 21.00 11.48
C ILE A 315 1.64 21.00 12.28
N LEU A 316 1.73 20.56 13.53
CA LEU A 316 0.62 20.44 14.47
C LEU A 316 0.83 21.48 15.57
N VAL A 317 -0.16 22.34 15.77
CA VAL A 317 -0.11 23.41 16.77
C VAL A 317 -1.12 23.13 17.86
N ARG A 318 -0.65 23.07 19.10
CA ARG A 318 -1.51 22.85 20.25
C ARG A 318 -1.56 24.09 21.12
N LYS A 319 -2.77 24.50 21.47
CA LYS A 319 -3.05 25.53 22.45
C LYS A 319 -4.34 25.17 23.19
N THR A 320 -4.24 24.37 24.25
CA THR A 320 -5.40 23.77 24.94
C THR A 320 -6.48 24.81 25.31
N ALA A 321 -6.07 26.01 25.75
CA ALA A 321 -7.00 27.10 26.08
C ALA A 321 -7.88 27.57 24.91
N SER A 322 -7.45 27.39 23.66
CA SER A 322 -8.17 27.80 22.44
C SER A 322 -8.90 26.65 21.74
N ARG A 323 -8.89 25.43 22.31
CA ARG A 323 -9.48 24.23 21.70
C ARG A 323 -11.00 24.34 21.44
N HIS A 324 -11.71 25.16 22.21
CA HIS A 324 -13.15 25.41 22.03
C HIS A 324 -13.49 26.05 20.68
N LYS A 325 -12.51 26.60 19.95
CA LYS A 325 -12.70 27.21 18.63
C LYS A 325 -12.67 26.20 17.48
N GLY A 326 -12.46 24.92 17.76
CA GLY A 326 -12.24 23.89 16.75
C GLY A 326 -10.79 23.86 16.24
N CYS A 327 -10.55 23.10 15.18
CA CYS A 327 -9.24 22.91 14.56
C CYS A 327 -9.25 23.44 13.13
N LEU A 328 -8.33 24.36 12.82
CA LEU A 328 -8.09 24.84 11.46
C LEU A 328 -7.17 23.86 10.73
N ILE A 329 -7.66 23.22 9.67
CA ILE A 329 -6.87 22.26 8.88
C ILE A 329 -6.56 22.89 7.52
N LEU A 330 -5.28 23.15 7.28
CA LEU A 330 -4.77 23.71 6.04
C LEU A 330 -3.97 22.65 5.28
N TYR A 331 -4.38 22.38 4.05
CA TYR A 331 -3.78 21.37 3.18
C TYR A 331 -3.21 22.01 1.91
N HIS A 332 -2.01 21.57 1.52
CA HIS A 332 -1.36 21.94 0.29
C HIS A 332 -0.81 20.71 -0.43
N ASP A 333 -1.16 20.52 -1.70
CA ASP A 333 -0.56 19.51 -2.58
C ASP A 333 0.57 20.15 -3.39
N ILE A 334 1.77 19.57 -3.34
CA ILE A 334 2.94 20.09 -4.05
C ILE A 334 2.77 20.06 -5.59
N GLY A 335 1.89 19.21 -6.11
CA GLY A 335 1.56 19.12 -7.54
C GLY A 335 1.86 17.77 -8.20
N ASP A 336 1.28 17.60 -9.40
CA ASP A 336 1.40 16.41 -10.24
C ASP A 336 2.73 16.39 -11.05
N CYS A 337 3.25 15.19 -11.29
CA CYS A 337 4.34 14.88 -12.23
C CYS A 337 5.67 15.59 -11.94
N LEU A 338 5.88 16.09 -10.71
CA LEU A 338 7.10 16.81 -10.36
C LEU A 338 8.28 15.88 -10.09
N LYS A 339 9.45 16.26 -10.64
CA LYS A 339 10.75 15.67 -10.28
C LYS A 339 11.20 16.10 -8.89
N ARG A 340 12.14 15.34 -8.31
CA ARG A 340 12.64 15.55 -6.95
C ARG A 340 13.19 16.96 -6.76
N GLU A 341 14.03 17.41 -7.68
CA GLU A 341 14.71 18.71 -7.63
C GLU A 341 13.70 19.86 -7.67
N LYS A 342 12.62 19.72 -8.45
CA LYS A 342 11.57 20.74 -8.51
C LYS A 342 10.77 20.81 -7.21
N LYS A 343 10.45 19.66 -6.59
CA LYS A 343 9.78 19.64 -5.27
C LYS A 343 10.64 20.30 -4.19
N LEU A 344 11.94 19.99 -4.16
CA LEU A 344 12.88 20.62 -3.21
C LEU A 344 13.04 22.12 -3.49
N GLY A 345 13.11 22.52 -4.76
CA GLY A 345 13.15 23.92 -5.16
C GLY A 345 11.91 24.71 -4.70
N ILE A 346 10.71 24.14 -4.84
CA ILE A 346 9.47 24.78 -4.34
C ILE A 346 9.54 25.02 -2.83
N LEU A 347 10.05 24.05 -2.05
CA LEU A 347 10.23 24.23 -0.60
C LEU A 347 11.28 25.30 -0.28
N GLY A 348 12.38 25.34 -1.04
CA GLY A 348 13.41 26.36 -0.92
C GLY A 348 12.88 27.76 -1.20
N ASP A 349 12.17 27.94 -2.33
CA ASP A 349 11.58 29.22 -2.76
C ASP A 349 10.50 29.72 -1.78
N ALA A 350 9.71 28.80 -1.22
CA ALA A 350 8.69 29.15 -0.23
C ALA A 350 9.29 29.51 1.14
N GLU A 351 10.48 29.00 1.47
CA GLU A 351 11.18 29.09 2.76
C GLU A 351 10.44 28.52 3.98
N SER A 352 9.13 28.74 4.10
CA SER A 352 8.25 28.31 5.20
C SER A 352 6.80 28.20 4.72
N ILE A 353 5.90 27.72 5.59
CA ILE A 353 4.46 27.71 5.31
C ILE A 353 3.87 29.09 4.97
N ALA A 354 4.50 30.18 5.44
CA ALA A 354 4.09 31.54 5.12
C ALA A 354 4.33 31.88 3.65
N GLY A 355 5.42 31.39 3.07
CA GLY A 355 5.73 31.62 1.66
C GLY A 355 4.89 30.77 0.73
N ILE A 356 4.39 29.59 1.17
CA ILE A 356 3.38 28.83 0.40
C ILE A 356 2.15 29.71 0.15
N ALA A 357 1.69 30.47 1.15
CA ALA A 357 0.55 31.37 1.00
C ALA A 357 0.80 32.52 0.00
N ARG A 358 2.07 32.92 -0.21
CA ARG A 358 2.45 34.05 -1.07
C ARG A 358 2.83 33.64 -2.50
N ALA A 359 3.22 32.39 -2.71
CA ALA A 359 3.89 31.95 -3.94
C ALA A 359 2.96 31.69 -5.15
N ASN A 360 1.63 31.56 -4.97
CA ASN A 360 0.69 31.42 -6.11
C ASN A 360 -0.80 31.44 -5.69
N GLU A 361 -1.64 32.19 -6.40
CA GLU A 361 -3.11 32.16 -6.23
C GLU A 361 -3.72 30.79 -6.56
N LYS A 362 -3.12 30.01 -7.48
CA LYS A 362 -3.56 28.64 -7.84
C LYS A 362 -2.97 27.54 -6.95
N SER A 363 -2.03 27.87 -6.05
CA SER A 363 -1.34 26.92 -5.16
C SER A 363 -1.60 27.20 -3.68
N ALA A 364 -2.62 28.01 -3.37
CA ALA A 364 -2.92 28.43 -2.02
C ALA A 364 -3.25 27.25 -1.08
N TRP A 365 -3.15 27.52 0.23
CA TRP A 365 -3.67 26.62 1.24
C TRP A 365 -5.16 26.37 1.02
N ARG A 366 -5.55 25.09 1.00
CA ARG A 366 -6.95 24.69 1.03
C ARG A 366 -7.37 24.43 2.47
N GLU A 367 -8.36 25.17 2.95
CA GLU A 367 -9.02 24.83 4.21
C GLU A 367 -9.85 23.55 4.04
N ILE A 368 -9.68 22.62 4.98
CA ILE A 368 -10.34 21.32 4.97
C ILE A 368 -11.31 21.23 6.14
N HIS A 369 -12.57 20.95 5.81
CA HIS A 369 -13.56 20.52 6.78
C HIS A 369 -13.70 19.01 6.68
N ALA A 370 -13.33 18.28 7.74
CA ALA A 370 -13.46 16.83 7.77
C ALA A 370 -14.93 16.41 7.68
N ASP A 371 -15.24 15.40 6.87
CA ASP A 371 -16.59 14.85 6.77
C ASP A 371 -16.95 13.96 7.98
N GLU A 372 -18.17 13.40 8.00
CA GLU A 372 -18.63 12.46 9.05
C GLU A 372 -17.83 11.14 9.15
N HIS A 373 -16.93 10.92 8.19
CA HIS A 373 -16.00 9.80 8.16
C HIS A 373 -14.57 10.20 8.52
N HIS A 374 -14.37 11.47 8.86
CA HIS A 374 -13.09 12.11 9.12
C HIS A 374 -12.15 12.10 7.90
N ASP A 375 -12.70 12.09 6.68
CA ASP A 375 -11.91 12.18 5.46
C ASP A 375 -11.57 13.65 5.17
N TRP A 376 -10.28 13.92 4.98
CA TRP A 376 -9.76 15.26 4.70
C TRP A 376 -9.71 15.54 3.20
N ILE A 377 -9.28 14.55 2.42
CA ILE A 377 -9.29 14.59 0.96
C ILE A 377 -10.04 13.38 0.43
N GLY A 378 -10.48 13.45 -0.83
CA GLY A 378 -11.24 12.38 -1.46
C GLY A 378 -12.51 12.04 -0.66
N GLN A 379 -13.25 13.07 -0.24
CA GLN A 379 -14.49 12.92 0.53
C GLN A 379 -15.53 12.15 -0.26
N ARG A 380 -16.39 11.45 0.47
CA ARG A 380 -17.44 10.59 -0.10
C ARG A 380 -18.65 11.41 -0.51
N ASP A 381 -19.35 10.95 -1.54
CA ASP A 381 -20.62 11.54 -1.95
C ASP A 381 -21.74 10.98 -1.05
N ALA A 382 -22.48 11.86 -0.37
CA ALA A 382 -23.58 11.46 0.50
C ALA A 382 -24.63 10.63 -0.26
N ALA A 383 -24.87 10.95 -1.53
CA ALA A 383 -25.85 10.27 -2.36
C ALA A 383 -25.47 8.80 -2.66
N PHE A 384 -24.20 8.42 -2.44
CA PHE A 384 -23.78 7.03 -2.56
C PHE A 384 -24.49 6.13 -1.53
N GLN A 385 -24.82 6.65 -0.33
CA GLN A 385 -25.45 5.83 0.72
C GLN A 385 -26.90 5.45 0.40
N ASP A 386 -27.58 6.24 -0.43
CA ASP A 386 -28.97 6.02 -0.85
C ASP A 386 -29.07 4.89 -1.90
N LEU A 387 -27.95 4.57 -2.56
CA LEU A 387 -27.88 3.49 -3.55
C LEU A 387 -28.00 2.10 -2.91
N TYR A 388 -28.50 1.14 -3.70
CA TYR A 388 -28.79 -0.21 -3.24
C TYR A 388 -27.50 -1.02 -2.99
N PRO A 389 -27.24 -1.54 -1.77
CA PRO A 389 -25.97 -2.17 -1.46
C PRO A 389 -25.77 -3.51 -2.16
N ILE A 390 -24.61 -3.69 -2.81
CA ILE A 390 -24.26 -4.96 -3.46
C ILE A 390 -24.11 -6.11 -2.44
N GLY A 391 -23.73 -5.79 -1.20
CA GLY A 391 -23.56 -6.75 -0.11
C GLY A 391 -23.13 -6.08 1.18
N THR A 392 -23.54 -6.65 2.32
CA THR A 392 -23.19 -6.17 3.65
C THR A 392 -22.77 -7.31 4.56
N LYS A 393 -22.02 -6.99 5.63
CA LYS A 393 -21.67 -7.98 6.66
C LYS A 393 -22.89 -8.52 7.39
N ALA A 394 -23.88 -7.66 7.66
CA ALA A 394 -25.12 -8.07 8.31
C ALA A 394 -25.85 -9.11 7.44
N ALA A 395 -25.95 -8.85 6.14
CA ALA A 395 -26.57 -9.80 5.22
C ALA A 395 -25.80 -11.10 5.08
N LYS A 396 -24.47 -11.03 4.97
CA LYS A 396 -23.62 -12.23 4.96
C LYS A 396 -23.76 -13.07 6.24
N ALA A 397 -24.05 -12.44 7.37
CA ALA A 397 -24.27 -13.09 8.66
C ALA A 397 -25.73 -13.54 8.89
N GLY A 398 -26.63 -13.39 7.92
CA GLY A 398 -28.02 -13.78 8.05
C GLY A 398 -28.92 -12.79 8.82
N LYS A 399 -28.45 -11.57 9.07
CA LYS A 399 -29.14 -10.57 9.90
C LYS A 399 -29.90 -9.50 9.12
N ALA A 400 -29.76 -9.48 7.80
CA ALA A 400 -30.43 -8.54 6.89
C ALA A 400 -30.54 -9.18 5.50
N ASP A 401 -31.54 -8.81 4.72
CA ASP A 401 -31.76 -9.36 3.37
C ASP A 401 -31.89 -8.28 2.28
N ASP A 402 -31.72 -7.01 2.63
CA ASP A 402 -31.80 -5.87 1.71
C ASP A 402 -30.43 -5.61 1.06
N VAL A 403 -29.98 -6.56 0.24
CA VAL A 403 -28.71 -6.51 -0.53
C VAL A 403 -28.85 -7.27 -1.84
N VAL A 404 -28.01 -6.96 -2.83
CA VAL A 404 -27.99 -7.71 -4.10
C VAL A 404 -27.47 -9.13 -3.92
N PHE A 405 -26.35 -9.31 -3.20
CA PHE A 405 -25.72 -10.61 -3.00
C PHE A 405 -25.65 -10.98 -1.52
N ARG A 406 -26.11 -12.20 -1.20
CA ARG A 406 -26.08 -12.78 0.14
C ARG A 406 -24.65 -13.10 0.60
N LEU A 407 -23.91 -13.83 -0.22
CA LEU A 407 -22.54 -14.26 0.02
C LEU A 407 -21.58 -13.46 -0.86
N TYR A 408 -20.43 -13.11 -0.29
CA TYR A 408 -19.27 -12.62 -1.04
C TYR A 408 -18.00 -13.00 -0.29
N SER A 409 -16.87 -13.05 -0.99
CA SER A 409 -15.61 -13.52 -0.42
C SER A 409 -14.41 -12.81 -1.02
N ARG A 410 -13.30 -12.74 -0.29
CA ARG A 410 -12.01 -12.43 -0.93
C ARG A 410 -11.53 -13.65 -1.70
N GLY A 411 -10.64 -13.43 -2.67
CA GLY A 411 -9.96 -14.50 -3.41
C GLY A 411 -9.08 -15.39 -2.52
N TYR A 412 -8.67 -16.53 -3.06
CA TYR A 412 -7.87 -17.54 -2.37
C TYR A 412 -6.50 -16.98 -1.98
N ALA A 413 -6.12 -17.07 -0.71
CA ALA A 413 -4.90 -16.45 -0.20
C ALA A 413 -3.89 -17.50 0.24
N THR A 414 -2.84 -17.73 -0.56
CA THR A 414 -1.86 -18.78 -0.26
C THR A 414 -0.77 -18.32 0.70
N SER A 415 -0.31 -17.06 0.57
CA SER A 415 0.93 -16.51 1.17
C SER A 415 2.23 -17.18 0.69
N ARG A 416 2.15 -18.06 -0.31
CA ARG A 416 3.24 -18.88 -0.86
C ARG A 416 3.02 -19.17 -2.35
N ASP A 417 2.69 -18.12 -3.10
CA ASP A 417 2.27 -18.24 -4.50
C ASP A 417 3.29 -18.99 -5.38
N SER A 418 4.60 -18.78 -5.17
CA SER A 418 5.66 -19.46 -5.94
C SER A 418 5.66 -20.99 -5.80
N TYR A 419 5.14 -21.51 -4.69
CA TYR A 419 5.06 -22.94 -4.45
C TYR A 419 3.71 -23.53 -4.90
N THR A 420 2.65 -22.72 -4.89
CA THR A 420 1.27 -23.17 -5.08
C THR A 420 0.73 -22.92 -6.48
N TYR A 421 1.21 -21.88 -7.16
CA TYR A 421 0.83 -21.55 -8.54
C TYR A 421 1.99 -21.83 -9.51
N ASN A 422 1.68 -22.42 -10.66
CA ASN A 422 2.62 -22.56 -11.77
C ASN A 422 1.88 -22.64 -13.12
N PHE A 423 2.48 -22.15 -14.20
CA PHE A 423 1.94 -22.36 -15.54
C PHE A 423 2.01 -23.84 -15.93
N SER A 424 3.07 -24.52 -15.54
CA SER A 424 3.25 -25.96 -15.76
C SER A 424 2.45 -26.79 -14.76
N TYR A 425 1.62 -27.69 -15.27
CA TYR A 425 0.94 -28.67 -14.42
C TYR A 425 1.95 -29.57 -13.69
N THR A 426 2.98 -30.05 -14.40
CA THR A 426 4.00 -30.94 -13.84
C THR A 426 4.79 -30.26 -12.73
N SER A 427 5.23 -29.01 -12.93
CA SER A 427 5.93 -28.27 -11.88
C SER A 427 5.02 -27.94 -10.71
N CYS A 428 3.75 -27.57 -10.95
CA CYS A 428 2.76 -27.38 -9.89
C CYS A 428 2.59 -28.65 -9.03
N SER A 429 2.48 -29.82 -9.68
CA SER A 429 2.37 -31.11 -9.02
C SER A 429 3.60 -31.44 -8.18
N ALA A 430 4.81 -31.27 -8.74
CA ALA A 430 6.06 -31.53 -8.04
C ALA A 430 6.23 -30.62 -6.81
N ASN A 431 5.94 -29.32 -6.96
CA ASN A 431 5.98 -28.36 -5.86
C ASN A 431 4.97 -28.73 -4.75
N ALA A 432 3.75 -29.14 -5.13
CA ALA A 432 2.73 -29.57 -4.18
C ALA A 432 3.15 -30.80 -3.37
N GLN A 433 3.73 -31.82 -4.04
CA GLN A 433 4.26 -33.01 -3.37
C GLN A 433 5.37 -32.65 -2.39
N ALA A 434 6.28 -31.74 -2.78
CA ALA A 434 7.35 -31.26 -1.93
C ALA A 434 6.82 -30.49 -0.70
N MET A 435 5.84 -29.61 -0.90
CA MET A 435 5.17 -28.89 0.20
C MET A 435 4.49 -29.85 1.19
N VAL A 436 3.74 -30.84 0.69
CA VAL A 436 3.06 -31.84 1.53
C VAL A 436 4.10 -32.64 2.32
N ARG A 437 5.19 -33.06 1.68
CA ARG A 437 6.28 -33.80 2.34
C ARG A 437 6.89 -33.01 3.49
N ASP A 438 7.24 -31.74 3.28
CA ASP A 438 7.86 -30.92 4.32
C ASP A 438 6.91 -30.66 5.48
N TYR A 439 5.65 -30.31 5.18
CA TYR A 439 4.64 -30.09 6.22
C TYR A 439 4.38 -31.35 7.06
N MET A 440 4.24 -32.51 6.41
CA MET A 440 4.01 -33.79 7.09
C MET A 440 5.27 -34.25 7.84
N GLY A 441 6.47 -33.96 7.33
CA GLY A 441 7.73 -34.18 8.02
C GLY A 441 7.79 -33.42 9.36
N ALA A 442 7.43 -32.13 9.35
CA ALA A 442 7.35 -31.33 10.57
C ALA A 442 6.32 -31.89 11.57
N MET A 443 5.20 -32.42 11.08
CA MET A 443 4.17 -33.05 11.92
C MET A 443 4.69 -34.33 12.57
N VAL A 444 5.29 -35.23 11.79
CA VAL A 444 5.89 -36.48 12.29
C VAL A 444 7.01 -36.20 13.29
N LEU A 445 7.84 -35.18 13.06
CA LEU A 445 8.88 -34.77 14.00
C LEU A 445 8.29 -34.39 15.36
N ARG A 446 7.19 -33.63 15.36
CA ARG A 446 6.49 -33.23 16.60
C ARG A 446 5.75 -34.38 17.27
N GLU A 447 5.23 -35.34 16.50
CA GLU A 447 4.64 -36.56 17.07
C GLU A 447 5.70 -37.41 17.78
N ARG A 448 6.92 -37.48 17.22
CA ARG A 448 8.05 -38.21 17.82
C ARG A 448 8.73 -37.47 18.97
N ARG A 449 8.67 -36.13 18.98
CA ARG A 449 9.25 -35.25 20.00
C ARG A 449 8.21 -34.22 20.46
N PRO A 450 7.32 -34.57 21.41
CA PRO A 450 6.25 -33.66 21.86
C PRO A 450 6.77 -32.37 22.50
N ASP A 451 8.00 -32.38 23.01
CA ASP A 451 8.76 -31.25 23.56
C ASP A 451 9.28 -30.29 22.49
N TYR A 452 9.27 -30.69 21.21
CA TYR A 452 9.77 -29.87 20.12
C TYR A 452 8.81 -28.73 19.76
N SER A 453 9.35 -27.51 19.73
CA SER A 453 8.55 -26.33 19.39
C SER A 453 8.12 -26.36 17.92
N VAL A 454 6.99 -25.72 17.65
CA VAL A 454 6.43 -25.60 16.28
C VAL A 454 7.37 -24.82 15.38
N GLU A 455 8.03 -23.82 15.95
CA GLU A 455 9.01 -22.98 15.29
C GLU A 455 10.25 -23.79 14.89
N ALA A 456 10.78 -24.61 15.78
CA ALA A 456 11.93 -25.47 15.48
C ALA A 456 11.58 -26.51 14.41
N ALA A 457 10.44 -27.19 14.53
CA ALA A 457 9.98 -28.16 13.54
C ALA A 457 9.76 -27.52 12.16
N ALA A 458 9.15 -26.33 12.12
CA ALA A 458 8.95 -25.59 10.88
C ALA A 458 10.28 -25.17 10.24
N ASN A 459 11.26 -24.73 11.04
CA ASN A 459 12.56 -24.30 10.53
C ASN A 459 13.35 -25.48 9.92
N GLU A 460 13.32 -26.65 10.55
CA GLU A 460 13.96 -27.87 10.01
C GLU A 460 13.33 -28.36 8.70
N HIS A 461 12.03 -28.12 8.51
CA HIS A 461 11.29 -28.50 7.31
C HIS A 461 10.81 -27.28 6.52
N SER A 462 11.75 -26.41 6.13
CA SER A 462 11.46 -25.13 5.44
C SER A 462 12.03 -25.02 4.02
N SER A 463 12.64 -26.09 3.49
CA SER A 463 13.24 -26.12 2.15
C SER A 463 12.20 -25.91 1.05
N ASP A 464 11.10 -26.65 1.13
CA ASP A 464 10.12 -26.77 0.05
C ASP A 464 8.75 -26.17 0.43
N VAL A 465 8.65 -25.54 1.60
CA VAL A 465 7.45 -24.81 2.01
C VAL A 465 7.79 -23.53 2.75
N ARG A 466 7.10 -22.46 2.37
CA ARG A 466 7.15 -21.20 3.14
C ARG A 466 6.16 -21.25 4.30
N TRP A 467 6.69 -21.28 5.52
CA TRP A 467 5.90 -21.19 6.74
C TRP A 467 5.37 -19.77 6.98
N ASP A 468 4.08 -19.69 7.29
CA ASP A 468 3.43 -18.49 7.81
C ASP A 468 2.73 -18.83 9.13
N ARG A 469 2.10 -17.82 9.74
CA ARG A 469 1.41 -17.99 11.03
C ARG A 469 0.34 -19.08 10.97
N GLU A 470 -0.45 -19.14 9.89
CA GLU A 470 -1.56 -20.10 9.82
C GLU A 470 -1.08 -21.53 9.58
N LEU A 471 -0.05 -21.74 8.78
CA LEU A 471 0.54 -23.07 8.60
C LEU A 471 1.12 -23.60 9.92
N LYS A 472 1.80 -22.74 10.69
CA LYS A 472 2.26 -23.05 12.05
C LYS A 472 1.08 -23.35 12.99
N ASN A 473 -0.04 -22.62 12.88
CA ASN A 473 -1.26 -22.92 13.65
C ASN A 473 -1.90 -24.26 13.27
N ASN A 474 -1.94 -24.60 11.98
CA ASN A 474 -2.44 -25.89 11.52
C ASN A 474 -1.58 -27.04 12.04
N LEU A 475 -0.25 -26.87 12.04
CA LEU A 475 0.68 -27.81 12.66
C LEU A 475 0.44 -27.94 14.17
N ARG A 476 0.25 -26.83 14.90
CA ARG A 476 -0.12 -26.84 16.33
C ARG A 476 -1.40 -27.64 16.60
N ARG A 477 -2.39 -27.50 15.73
CA ARG A 477 -3.70 -28.16 15.81
C ARG A 477 -3.68 -29.62 15.33
N GLY A 478 -2.54 -30.14 14.86
CA GLY A 478 -2.43 -31.51 14.35
C GLY A 478 -3.25 -31.76 13.08
N ARG A 479 -3.45 -30.73 12.25
CA ARG A 479 -4.18 -30.89 10.97
C ARG A 479 -3.28 -31.56 9.96
N SER A 480 -3.57 -32.81 9.60
CA SER A 480 -2.86 -33.55 8.56
C SER A 480 -3.41 -33.28 7.16
N THR A 481 -2.59 -33.53 6.14
CA THR A 481 -3.04 -33.54 4.73
C THR A 481 -2.23 -34.56 3.93
N SER A 482 -2.68 -34.87 2.72
CA SER A 482 -2.00 -35.73 1.77
C SER A 482 -2.05 -35.13 0.37
N TYR A 483 -1.09 -35.52 -0.47
CA TYR A 483 -1.08 -35.11 -1.87
C TYR A 483 -2.19 -35.82 -2.64
N SER A 484 -2.91 -35.07 -3.47
CA SER A 484 -3.88 -35.59 -4.45
C SER A 484 -3.82 -34.72 -5.71
N ALA A 485 -3.70 -35.36 -6.87
CA ALA A 485 -3.67 -34.66 -8.15
C ALA A 485 -4.97 -33.89 -8.43
N ASP A 486 -6.12 -34.37 -7.93
CA ASP A 486 -7.44 -33.76 -8.11
C ASP A 486 -7.57 -32.39 -7.41
N ARG A 487 -6.62 -32.05 -6.53
CA ARG A 487 -6.55 -30.73 -5.90
C ARG A 487 -5.85 -29.69 -6.78
N ILE A 488 -5.23 -30.09 -7.88
CA ILE A 488 -4.65 -29.15 -8.85
C ILE A 488 -5.77 -28.63 -9.75
N ARG A 489 -5.98 -27.32 -9.76
CA ARG A 489 -7.05 -26.67 -10.53
C ARG A 489 -6.52 -25.56 -11.40
N ARG A 490 -7.17 -25.32 -12.53
CA ARG A 490 -7.02 -24.07 -13.28
C ARG A 490 -7.75 -22.96 -12.52
N THR A 491 -7.03 -21.88 -12.25
CA THR A 491 -7.49 -20.76 -11.42
C THR A 491 -7.25 -19.43 -12.12
N GLN A 492 -7.99 -18.40 -11.71
CA GLN A 492 -7.76 -17.04 -12.19
C GLN A 492 -6.71 -16.37 -11.29
N TYR A 493 -5.45 -16.37 -11.70
CA TYR A 493 -4.37 -15.80 -10.90
C TYR A 493 -4.38 -14.27 -10.96
N ARG A 494 -4.44 -13.70 -12.17
CA ARG A 494 -4.52 -12.24 -12.40
C ARG A 494 -5.50 -11.98 -13.55
N PRO A 495 -5.91 -10.72 -13.82
CA PRO A 495 -6.83 -10.45 -14.92
C PRO A 495 -6.28 -11.02 -16.23
N PHE A 496 -7.06 -11.89 -16.87
CA PHE A 496 -6.71 -12.57 -18.13
C PHE A 496 -5.42 -13.42 -18.08
N VAL A 497 -5.01 -13.84 -16.88
CA VAL A 497 -3.88 -14.74 -16.64
C VAL A 497 -4.34 -15.89 -15.76
N ARG A 498 -4.59 -17.04 -16.39
CA ARG A 498 -4.87 -18.30 -15.70
C ARG A 498 -3.58 -19.05 -15.36
N SER A 499 -3.64 -19.88 -14.32
CA SER A 499 -2.52 -20.70 -13.85
C SER A 499 -3.03 -21.94 -13.12
N HIS A 500 -2.23 -23.01 -13.08
CA HIS A 500 -2.50 -24.15 -12.22
C HIS A 500 -2.23 -23.77 -10.76
N CYS A 501 -3.11 -24.18 -9.86
CA CYS A 501 -2.98 -23.97 -8.42
C CYS A 501 -3.24 -25.27 -7.67
N TYR A 502 -2.38 -25.62 -6.72
CA TYR A 502 -2.65 -26.70 -5.78
C TYR A 502 -3.52 -26.21 -4.60
N VAL A 503 -4.78 -26.63 -4.58
CA VAL A 503 -5.80 -26.17 -3.62
C VAL A 503 -5.88 -27.11 -2.42
N ASP A 504 -5.22 -26.73 -1.33
CA ASP A 504 -5.22 -27.46 -0.07
C ASP A 504 -5.56 -26.55 1.11
N TYR A 505 -6.63 -26.87 1.84
CA TYR A 505 -7.13 -26.05 2.95
C TYR A 505 -6.28 -26.12 4.23
N VAL A 506 -5.30 -27.01 4.30
CA VAL A 506 -4.30 -27.08 5.37
C VAL A 506 -3.07 -26.26 5.00
N LEU A 507 -2.65 -26.29 3.73
CA LEU A 507 -1.45 -25.61 3.24
C LEU A 507 -1.68 -24.17 2.75
N VAL A 508 -2.85 -23.61 2.99
CA VAL A 508 -3.24 -22.24 2.59
C VAL A 508 -3.26 -21.29 3.78
N ASN A 509 -2.98 -20.00 3.56
CA ASN A 509 -3.17 -18.99 4.59
C ASN A 509 -4.65 -18.75 4.91
N ASN A 510 -5.46 -18.53 3.88
CA ASN A 510 -6.91 -18.36 4.06
C ASN A 510 -7.67 -18.71 2.77
N LYS A 511 -8.61 -19.67 2.87
CA LYS A 511 -9.54 -19.99 1.78
C LYS A 511 -10.75 -19.05 1.70
N TYR A 512 -10.98 -18.25 2.74
CA TYR A 512 -12.18 -17.45 2.95
C TYR A 512 -13.47 -18.25 2.79
N GLN A 513 -14.28 -17.96 1.77
CA GLN A 513 -15.48 -18.74 1.42
C GLN A 513 -15.35 -19.35 0.02
N GLN A 514 -14.14 -19.47 -0.52
CA GLN A 514 -13.93 -19.99 -1.88
C GLN A 514 -14.38 -21.44 -2.01
N ASP A 515 -14.40 -22.21 -0.93
CA ASP A 515 -14.97 -23.56 -0.89
C ASP A 515 -16.50 -23.59 -1.09
N ARG A 516 -17.20 -22.51 -0.76
CA ARG A 516 -18.64 -22.35 -1.02
C ARG A 516 -18.94 -21.70 -2.37
N ILE A 517 -17.94 -21.17 -3.05
CA ILE A 517 -18.10 -20.49 -4.35
C ILE A 517 -17.61 -21.39 -5.47
N PHE A 518 -16.37 -21.87 -5.35
CA PHE A 518 -15.71 -22.78 -6.26
C PHE A 518 -15.23 -24.02 -5.47
N PRO A 519 -16.15 -24.88 -4.98
CA PRO A 519 -15.80 -26.12 -4.29
C PRO A 519 -14.87 -27.00 -5.12
N LEU A 520 -14.12 -27.89 -4.45
CA LEU A 520 -13.37 -28.96 -5.11
C LEU A 520 -14.34 -29.86 -5.88
N GLY A 521 -13.97 -30.29 -7.07
CA GLY A 521 -14.87 -30.97 -8.02
C GLY A 521 -15.24 -30.09 -9.22
N ASP A 522 -16.09 -30.62 -10.09
CA ASP A 522 -16.53 -29.96 -11.32
C ASP A 522 -17.85 -29.21 -11.10
N HIS A 523 -17.75 -28.06 -10.43
CA HIS A 523 -18.89 -27.20 -10.11
C HIS A 523 -18.77 -25.86 -10.83
N ALA A 524 -19.62 -25.66 -11.85
CA ALA A 524 -19.64 -24.44 -12.64
C ALA A 524 -20.25 -23.26 -11.87
N ASN A 525 -19.50 -22.16 -11.76
CA ASN A 525 -19.97 -20.92 -11.16
C ASN A 525 -19.32 -19.72 -11.86
N ARG A 526 -19.88 -18.53 -11.65
CA ARG A 526 -19.29 -17.26 -12.06
C ARG A 526 -19.35 -16.24 -10.94
N ALA A 527 -18.36 -15.36 -10.86
CA ALA A 527 -18.29 -14.35 -9.81
C ALA A 527 -17.71 -13.03 -10.32
N ILE A 528 -18.29 -11.91 -9.90
CA ILE A 528 -17.76 -10.57 -10.17
C ILE A 528 -16.68 -10.26 -9.13
N CYS A 529 -15.42 -10.15 -9.55
CA CYS A 529 -14.32 -9.66 -8.74
C CYS A 529 -14.18 -8.15 -8.89
N ILE A 530 -14.15 -7.40 -7.79
CA ILE A 530 -14.00 -5.93 -7.82
C ILE A 530 -12.69 -5.47 -7.18
N SER A 531 -12.25 -4.25 -7.45
CA SER A 531 -11.13 -3.63 -6.74
C SER A 531 -11.37 -3.61 -5.21
N GLY A 532 -10.34 -3.96 -4.44
CA GLY A 532 -10.43 -3.93 -2.98
C GLY A 532 -10.39 -2.52 -2.39
N LYS A 533 -10.94 -2.40 -1.18
CA LYS A 533 -10.93 -1.15 -0.39
C LYS A 533 -9.48 -0.69 -0.15
N GLY A 534 -9.23 0.60 -0.36
CA GLY A 534 -7.91 1.23 -0.23
C GLY A 534 -6.98 0.92 -1.40
N SER A 535 -7.51 0.38 -2.52
CA SER A 535 -6.73 0.20 -3.74
C SER A 535 -6.19 1.54 -4.23
N THR A 536 -4.91 1.60 -4.53
CA THR A 536 -4.27 2.77 -5.16
C THR A 536 -4.45 2.81 -6.67
N LYS A 537 -5.16 1.82 -7.22
CA LYS A 537 -5.50 1.69 -8.64
C LYS A 537 -6.97 2.07 -8.86
N PRO A 538 -7.33 2.57 -10.05
CA PRO A 538 -8.73 2.84 -10.38
C PRO A 538 -9.65 1.65 -10.10
N PHE A 539 -10.90 1.95 -9.77
CA PHE A 539 -11.91 0.92 -9.59
C PHE A 539 -12.08 0.13 -10.90
N SER A 540 -12.17 -1.19 -10.77
CA SER A 540 -12.39 -2.10 -11.89
C SER A 540 -13.16 -3.33 -11.42
N ALA A 541 -13.89 -3.96 -12.33
CA ALA A 541 -14.61 -5.20 -12.09
C ALA A 541 -14.28 -6.22 -13.19
N LEU A 542 -14.08 -7.48 -12.82
CA LEU A 542 -13.81 -8.58 -13.73
C LEU A 542 -14.66 -9.79 -13.32
N VAL A 543 -15.47 -10.31 -14.23
CA VAL A 543 -16.15 -11.59 -14.00
C VAL A 543 -15.18 -12.73 -14.21
N VAL A 544 -15.27 -13.77 -13.38
CA VAL A 544 -14.42 -14.98 -13.45
C VAL A 544 -15.30 -16.23 -13.32
N ASP A 545 -14.90 -17.30 -14.00
CA ASP A 545 -15.56 -18.61 -13.97
C ASP A 545 -14.72 -19.69 -13.24
N ARG A 546 -13.58 -19.28 -12.68
CA ARG A 546 -12.66 -20.10 -11.92
C ARG A 546 -12.29 -19.40 -10.62
N MET A 547 -11.81 -20.18 -9.64
CA MET A 547 -11.40 -19.65 -8.34
C MET A 547 -10.37 -18.53 -8.51
N PRO A 548 -10.64 -17.31 -8.05
CA PRO A 548 -9.72 -16.20 -8.16
C PRO A 548 -8.70 -16.19 -7.03
N ASP A 549 -7.45 -15.85 -7.35
CA ASP A 549 -6.45 -15.48 -6.35
C ASP A 549 -6.88 -14.21 -5.59
N LEU A 550 -6.41 -14.06 -4.35
CA LEU A 550 -6.62 -12.87 -3.54
C LEU A 550 -6.28 -11.57 -4.29
N HIS A 551 -5.23 -11.57 -5.11
CA HIS A 551 -4.75 -10.39 -5.82
C HIS A 551 -5.27 -10.27 -7.26
N CYS A 552 -6.23 -11.11 -7.68
CA CYS A 552 -6.81 -11.06 -9.02
C CYS A 552 -7.28 -9.62 -9.35
N VAL A 553 -8.06 -9.00 -8.48
CA VAL A 553 -8.46 -7.58 -8.60
C VAL A 553 -8.17 -6.83 -7.29
N SER A 554 -6.90 -6.48 -7.05
CA SER A 554 -6.44 -5.65 -5.91
C SER A 554 -7.01 -6.04 -4.54
N PHE A 555 -6.78 -7.28 -4.07
CA PHE A 555 -7.25 -7.73 -2.75
C PHE A 555 -8.78 -7.72 -2.56
N GLY A 556 -9.48 -7.68 -3.69
CA GLY A 556 -10.91 -7.46 -3.85
C GLY A 556 -11.82 -8.50 -3.23
N GLN A 557 -13.11 -8.19 -3.32
CA GLN A 557 -14.19 -9.14 -3.04
C GLN A 557 -14.71 -9.72 -4.36
N CYS A 558 -15.24 -10.93 -4.26
CA CYS A 558 -15.84 -11.74 -5.31
C CYS A 558 -17.31 -11.94 -4.94
N PHE A 559 -18.22 -11.57 -5.84
CA PHE A 559 -19.66 -11.69 -5.70
C PHE A 559 -20.16 -12.78 -6.65
N PRO A 560 -20.41 -14.00 -6.15
CA PRO A 560 -20.75 -15.12 -7.00
C PRO A 560 -22.23 -15.13 -7.37
N ARG A 561 -22.55 -15.72 -8.52
CA ARG A 561 -23.93 -15.92 -8.97
C ARG A 561 -24.64 -16.98 -8.13
N TRP A 562 -23.93 -18.05 -7.79
CA TRP A 562 -24.41 -19.14 -6.93
C TRP A 562 -23.50 -19.36 -5.72
N ARG A 563 -24.05 -19.98 -4.69
CA ARG A 563 -23.28 -20.55 -3.57
C ARG A 563 -23.60 -22.04 -3.44
N TYR A 564 -22.63 -22.79 -2.96
CA TYR A 564 -22.74 -24.23 -2.72
C TYR A 564 -22.78 -24.50 -1.22
N GLU A 565 -23.72 -25.35 -0.81
CA GLU A 565 -23.92 -25.75 0.57
C GLU A 565 -24.04 -27.28 0.66
N GLN A 566 -23.67 -27.84 1.82
CA GLN A 566 -23.89 -29.25 2.06
C GLN A 566 -25.39 -29.51 2.24
N PRO A 567 -25.92 -30.61 1.69
CA PRO A 567 -27.32 -30.97 1.89
C PRO A 567 -27.62 -31.25 3.37
N ASP A 568 -28.85 -30.98 3.79
CA ASP A 568 -29.32 -31.27 5.14
C ASP A 568 -29.20 -32.77 5.46
N ALA A 569 -28.97 -33.10 6.73
CA ALA A 569 -28.76 -34.48 7.18
C ALA A 569 -29.93 -35.45 6.88
N HIS A 570 -31.11 -34.94 6.52
CA HIS A 570 -32.30 -35.72 6.17
C HIS A 570 -32.44 -36.04 4.67
N GLN A 571 -31.62 -35.44 3.80
CA GLN A 571 -31.57 -35.72 2.35
C GLN A 571 -30.32 -36.53 1.98
N ARG A 572 -29.84 -37.35 2.92
CA ARG A 572 -28.70 -38.23 2.70
C ARG A 572 -29.11 -39.38 1.80
N ASP A 573 -28.56 -39.44 0.59
CA ASP A 573 -28.59 -40.65 -0.21
C ASP A 573 -27.72 -41.73 0.48
N LEU A 574 -28.39 -42.78 0.97
CA LEU A 574 -27.77 -43.86 1.74
C LEU A 574 -27.04 -44.89 0.86
N LEU A 575 -27.12 -44.77 -0.49
CA LEU A 575 -26.64 -45.80 -1.41
C LEU A 575 -25.31 -45.47 -2.10
N THR A 576 -24.96 -44.19 -2.27
CA THR A 576 -23.79 -43.78 -3.06
C THR A 576 -22.62 -43.24 -2.22
N GLY A 577 -22.87 -42.81 -0.98
CA GLY A 577 -21.84 -42.19 -0.12
C GLY A 577 -21.28 -40.87 -0.66
N HIS A 578 -21.78 -40.37 -1.80
CA HIS A 578 -21.41 -39.11 -2.40
C HIS A 578 -22.36 -38.00 -1.91
N GLN A 579 -21.79 -36.90 -1.41
CA GLN A 579 -22.55 -35.71 -1.02
C GLN A 579 -22.51 -34.70 -2.15
N ASP A 580 -23.49 -34.73 -3.04
CA ASP A 580 -23.63 -33.68 -4.05
C ASP A 580 -23.99 -32.36 -3.37
N LEU A 581 -23.14 -31.35 -3.54
CA LEU A 581 -23.38 -30.01 -3.02
C LEU A 581 -24.61 -29.40 -3.69
N VAL A 582 -25.48 -28.77 -2.88
CA VAL A 582 -26.66 -28.09 -3.40
C VAL A 582 -26.26 -26.71 -3.90
N ARG A 583 -26.58 -26.40 -5.15
CA ARG A 583 -26.38 -25.07 -5.76
C ARG A 583 -27.56 -24.17 -5.40
N ILE A 584 -27.28 -23.04 -4.76
CA ILE A 584 -28.29 -22.10 -4.26
C ILE A 584 -28.05 -20.72 -4.89
N ASP A 585 -29.13 -20.03 -5.27
CA ASP A 585 -29.07 -18.65 -5.75
C ASP A 585 -28.49 -17.72 -4.70
N ASN A 586 -27.46 -16.98 -5.09
CA ASN A 586 -26.80 -16.02 -4.21
C ASN A 586 -27.48 -14.64 -4.18
N ILE A 587 -28.37 -14.38 -5.15
CA ILE A 587 -29.24 -13.21 -5.18
C ILE A 587 -30.50 -13.57 -4.39
N PRO A 588 -30.77 -12.93 -3.24
CA PRO A 588 -31.94 -13.23 -2.44
C PRO A 588 -33.25 -12.94 -3.18
N GLU A 589 -34.32 -13.67 -2.82
CA GLU A 589 -35.67 -13.41 -3.34
C GLU A 589 -36.17 -11.99 -2.99
N THR A 590 -35.70 -11.40 -1.89
CA THR A 590 -35.96 -9.99 -1.54
C THR A 590 -35.41 -9.03 -2.60
N ALA A 591 -34.17 -9.25 -3.04
CA ALA A 591 -33.54 -8.46 -4.09
C ALA A 591 -34.24 -8.64 -5.43
N LEU A 592 -34.52 -9.90 -5.81
CA LEU A 592 -35.24 -10.20 -7.05
C LEU A 592 -36.61 -9.49 -7.11
N ARG A 593 -37.38 -9.58 -6.03
CA ARG A 593 -38.67 -8.87 -5.92
C ARG A 593 -38.50 -7.35 -5.99
N ARG A 594 -37.50 -6.79 -5.33
CA ARG A 594 -37.22 -5.35 -5.35
C ARG A 594 -36.98 -4.85 -6.78
N PHE A 595 -36.11 -5.52 -7.55
CA PHE A 595 -35.86 -5.18 -8.95
C PHE A 595 -37.13 -5.28 -9.82
N ARG A 596 -37.91 -6.35 -9.66
CA ARG A 596 -39.16 -6.54 -10.42
C ARG A 596 -40.21 -5.47 -10.11
N VAL A 597 -40.28 -5.02 -8.86
CA VAL A 597 -41.19 -3.95 -8.43
C VAL A 597 -40.72 -2.60 -8.97
N GLU A 598 -39.44 -2.28 -8.80
CA GLU A 598 -38.85 -1.01 -9.24
C GLU A 598 -39.06 -0.77 -10.74
N TYR A 599 -38.82 -1.80 -11.56
CA TYR A 599 -38.95 -1.71 -13.02
C TYR A 599 -40.32 -2.12 -13.56
N GLY A 600 -41.25 -2.56 -12.71
CA GLY A 600 -42.56 -3.06 -13.14
C GLY A 600 -42.52 -4.30 -14.05
N ASP A 601 -41.38 -5.01 -14.13
CA ASP A 601 -41.14 -6.13 -15.04
C ASP A 601 -40.92 -7.43 -14.26
N ARG A 602 -41.89 -8.35 -14.34
CA ARG A 602 -41.83 -9.67 -13.69
C ARG A 602 -40.90 -10.66 -14.37
N SER A 603 -40.49 -10.39 -15.62
CA SER A 603 -39.61 -11.28 -16.39
C SER A 603 -38.15 -11.21 -15.93
N ILE A 604 -37.76 -10.15 -15.19
CA ILE A 604 -36.41 -9.99 -14.66
C ILE A 604 -36.02 -11.23 -13.84
N THR A 605 -34.87 -11.79 -14.18
CA THR A 605 -34.27 -12.97 -13.55
C THR A 605 -33.08 -12.59 -12.65
N ALA A 606 -32.63 -13.53 -11.82
CA ALA A 606 -31.41 -13.35 -11.05
C ALA A 606 -30.15 -13.23 -11.95
N ASP A 607 -30.15 -13.84 -13.14
CA ASP A 607 -29.06 -13.67 -14.10
C ASP A 607 -29.05 -12.28 -14.72
N ASP A 608 -30.23 -11.71 -15.02
CA ASP A 608 -30.34 -10.31 -15.46
C ASP A 608 -29.79 -9.35 -14.41
N ILE A 609 -30.11 -9.57 -13.12
CA ILE A 609 -29.59 -8.74 -12.01
C ILE A 609 -28.06 -8.88 -11.89
N PHE A 610 -27.53 -10.10 -12.01
CA PHE A 610 -26.09 -10.34 -11.97
C PHE A 610 -25.38 -9.57 -13.10
N ASN A 611 -25.90 -9.66 -14.32
CA ASN A 611 -25.35 -8.99 -15.49
C ASN A 611 -25.54 -7.47 -15.42
N TYR A 612 -26.70 -6.99 -14.95
CA TYR A 612 -26.97 -5.57 -14.69
C TYR A 612 -25.93 -4.95 -13.76
N VAL A 613 -25.63 -5.63 -12.64
CA VAL A 613 -24.57 -5.19 -11.73
C VAL A 613 -23.24 -5.08 -12.48
N TYR A 614 -22.92 -6.07 -13.30
CA TYR A 614 -21.68 -6.07 -14.06
C TYR A 614 -21.60 -4.90 -15.06
N GLY A 615 -22.70 -4.60 -15.76
CA GLY A 615 -22.84 -3.45 -16.66
C GLY A 615 -22.70 -2.11 -15.94
N VAL A 616 -23.43 -1.90 -14.84
CA VAL A 616 -23.34 -0.66 -14.03
C VAL A 616 -21.92 -0.45 -13.50
N LEU A 617 -21.28 -1.52 -13.01
CA LEU A 617 -19.89 -1.46 -12.56
C LEU A 617 -18.90 -1.14 -13.69
N HIS A 618 -19.31 -1.17 -14.96
CA HIS A 618 -18.54 -0.75 -16.13
C HIS A 618 -18.83 0.67 -16.61
N SER A 619 -19.92 1.30 -16.16
CA SER A 619 -20.26 2.68 -16.54
C SER A 619 -19.15 3.68 -16.16
N PRO A 620 -18.65 4.48 -17.12
CA PRO A 620 -17.69 5.55 -16.84
C PRO A 620 -18.27 6.62 -15.89
N HIS A 621 -19.55 6.95 -16.05
CA HIS A 621 -20.27 7.94 -15.23
C HIS A 621 -20.30 7.54 -13.75
N TYR A 622 -20.75 6.31 -13.47
CA TYR A 622 -20.78 5.77 -12.11
C TYR A 622 -19.39 5.70 -11.47
N ARG A 623 -18.38 5.23 -12.22
CA ARG A 623 -17.00 5.12 -11.73
C ARG A 623 -16.36 6.48 -11.47
N ALA A 624 -16.65 7.49 -12.29
CA ALA A 624 -16.10 8.83 -12.16
C ALA A 624 -16.69 9.55 -10.93
N ARG A 625 -18.02 9.55 -10.80
CA ARG A 625 -18.70 10.22 -9.68
C ARG A 625 -18.33 9.61 -8.34
N PHE A 626 -18.43 8.28 -8.21
CA PHE A 626 -18.24 7.58 -6.94
C PHE A 626 -16.82 7.04 -6.77
N ALA A 627 -15.81 7.63 -7.42
CA ALA A 627 -14.43 7.14 -7.36
C ALA A 627 -13.90 7.03 -5.92
N ASN A 628 -14.22 8.02 -5.07
CA ASN A 628 -13.82 8.05 -3.66
C ASN A 628 -14.54 6.98 -2.84
N ASP A 629 -15.87 6.85 -3.01
CA ASP A 629 -16.68 5.83 -2.36
C ASP A 629 -16.25 4.41 -2.72
N LEU A 630 -15.97 4.17 -4.01
CA LEU A 630 -15.49 2.89 -4.52
C LEU A 630 -14.08 2.56 -4.01
N ALA A 631 -13.26 3.57 -3.68
CA ALA A 631 -11.96 3.35 -3.04
C ALA A 631 -12.08 3.04 -1.54
N LYS A 632 -13.13 3.52 -0.85
CA LYS A 632 -13.27 3.42 0.62
C LYS A 632 -14.29 2.35 1.08
N GLY A 633 -15.22 1.98 0.20
CA GLY A 633 -16.42 1.18 0.49
C GLY A 633 -16.59 -0.07 -0.38
N LEU A 634 -17.71 -0.78 -0.18
CA LEU A 634 -18.20 -1.72 -1.19
C LEU A 634 -19.15 -0.95 -2.12
N PRO A 635 -19.23 -1.32 -3.42
CA PRO A 635 -20.17 -0.70 -4.34
C PRO A 635 -21.61 -0.73 -3.84
N ARG A 636 -22.36 0.30 -4.18
CA ARG A 636 -23.81 0.36 -4.08
C ARG A 636 -24.32 0.76 -5.47
N ILE A 637 -25.33 0.07 -5.97
CA ILE A 637 -25.79 0.22 -7.34
C ILE A 637 -27.04 1.09 -7.39
N PRO A 638 -27.13 2.05 -8.33
CA PRO A 638 -28.38 2.73 -8.61
C PRO A 638 -29.39 1.78 -9.27
N PHE A 639 -30.66 2.18 -9.24
CA PHE A 639 -31.67 1.69 -10.17
C PHE A 639 -31.65 2.63 -11.38
N ALA A 640 -30.97 2.21 -12.44
CA ALA A 640 -30.79 3.00 -13.65
C ALA A 640 -32.08 3.06 -14.45
N LEU A 641 -32.34 4.18 -15.12
CA LEU A 641 -33.57 4.36 -15.92
C LEU A 641 -33.76 3.26 -16.98
N ASP A 642 -32.67 2.83 -17.62
CA ASP A 642 -32.69 1.74 -18.61
C ASP A 642 -32.01 0.48 -18.05
N PHE A 643 -32.78 -0.34 -17.33
CA PHE A 643 -32.30 -1.62 -16.80
C PHE A 643 -31.72 -2.54 -17.89
N ARG A 644 -32.37 -2.60 -19.05
CA ARG A 644 -32.03 -3.56 -20.11
C ARG A 644 -30.74 -3.19 -20.80
N ALA A 645 -30.48 -1.91 -21.06
CA ALA A 645 -29.19 -1.47 -21.59
C ALA A 645 -28.01 -1.96 -20.74
N PHE A 646 -28.09 -1.87 -19.40
CA PHE A 646 -27.03 -2.36 -18.52
C PHE A 646 -27.00 -3.88 -18.38
N ALA A 647 -28.16 -4.54 -18.33
CA ALA A 647 -28.23 -6.01 -18.24
C ALA A 647 -27.68 -6.69 -19.50
N ASP A 648 -28.04 -6.18 -20.68
CA ASP A 648 -27.62 -6.71 -21.97
C ASP A 648 -26.13 -6.45 -22.20
N ALA A 649 -25.67 -5.21 -21.98
CA ALA A 649 -24.24 -4.89 -22.04
C ALA A 649 -23.43 -5.73 -21.04
N GLY A 650 -23.93 -5.91 -19.82
CA GLY A 650 -23.31 -6.76 -18.81
C GLY A 650 -23.24 -8.24 -19.22
N THR A 651 -24.24 -8.73 -19.95
CA THR A 651 -24.26 -10.10 -20.50
C THR A 651 -23.16 -10.27 -21.53
N VAL A 652 -23.10 -9.37 -22.53
CA VAL A 652 -22.08 -9.41 -23.59
C VAL A 652 -20.67 -9.25 -23.01
N LEU A 653 -20.49 -8.31 -22.07
CA LEU A 653 -19.21 -8.13 -21.37
C LEU A 653 -18.80 -9.38 -20.59
N ALA A 654 -19.75 -10.07 -19.95
CA ALA A 654 -19.46 -11.27 -19.19
C ALA A 654 -19.01 -12.41 -20.12
N GLU A 655 -19.69 -12.61 -21.24
CA GLU A 655 -19.32 -13.60 -22.26
C GLU A 655 -17.92 -13.33 -22.81
N LEU A 656 -17.62 -12.08 -23.18
CA LEU A 656 -16.30 -11.67 -23.66
C LEU A 656 -15.21 -12.00 -22.64
N HIS A 657 -15.43 -11.67 -21.37
CA HIS A 657 -14.41 -11.79 -20.33
C HIS A 657 -14.22 -13.21 -19.78
N LEU A 658 -15.19 -14.11 -19.97
CA LEU A 658 -15.11 -15.51 -19.51
C LEU A 658 -14.49 -16.44 -20.56
N ASN A 659 -14.78 -16.17 -21.84
CA ASN A 659 -14.55 -17.13 -22.94
C ASN A 659 -13.30 -16.80 -23.78
N TYR A 660 -12.45 -15.86 -23.34
CA TYR A 660 -11.30 -15.37 -24.12
C TYR A 660 -10.23 -16.43 -24.46
N GLU A 661 -10.26 -17.60 -23.83
CA GLU A 661 -9.37 -18.74 -24.14
C GLU A 661 -10.06 -19.82 -24.98
N ASP A 662 -11.36 -19.69 -25.26
CA ASP A 662 -12.14 -20.71 -25.97
C ASP A 662 -11.75 -20.77 -27.44
N ALA A 663 -11.79 -21.98 -28.02
CA ALA A 663 -11.34 -22.22 -29.40
C ALA A 663 -12.07 -21.34 -30.43
N ASP A 664 -13.36 -21.07 -30.22
CA ASP A 664 -14.21 -20.30 -31.13
C ASP A 664 -14.22 -18.78 -30.83
N PHE A 665 -13.42 -18.31 -29.86
CA PHE A 665 -13.38 -16.89 -29.51
C PHE A 665 -12.75 -16.04 -30.64
N PRO A 666 -13.36 -14.89 -31.01
CA PRO A 666 -12.87 -14.08 -32.13
C PRO A 666 -11.43 -13.57 -31.94
N GLU A 667 -10.70 -13.51 -33.04
CA GLU A 667 -9.30 -13.08 -33.10
C GLU A 667 -9.17 -11.78 -33.86
N TYR A 668 -8.46 -10.80 -33.30
CA TYR A 668 -8.11 -9.59 -34.04
C TYR A 668 -6.92 -9.88 -34.97
N PRO A 669 -7.02 -9.61 -36.29
CA PRO A 669 -6.01 -10.02 -37.26
C PRO A 669 -4.76 -9.13 -37.22
N LEU A 670 -3.87 -9.40 -36.25
CA LEU A 670 -2.56 -8.74 -36.16
C LEU A 670 -1.61 -9.19 -37.27
N GLN A 671 -0.79 -8.26 -37.76
CA GLN A 671 0.26 -8.57 -38.74
C GLN A 671 1.46 -9.22 -38.03
N VAL A 672 1.73 -10.49 -38.37
CA VAL A 672 2.91 -11.20 -37.85
C VAL A 672 4.13 -10.85 -38.71
N VAL A 673 5.13 -10.20 -38.10
CA VAL A 673 6.36 -9.76 -38.75
C VAL A 673 7.54 -10.57 -38.21
N SER A 674 8.32 -11.16 -39.13
CA SER A 674 9.58 -11.83 -38.81
C SER A 674 10.73 -10.83 -38.74
N SER A 675 11.36 -10.72 -37.58
CA SER A 675 12.50 -9.81 -37.36
C SER A 675 13.71 -10.13 -38.25
N THR A 676 13.82 -11.36 -38.74
CA THR A 676 14.95 -11.82 -39.57
C THR A 676 14.61 -11.85 -41.07
N GLY A 677 13.37 -11.55 -41.45
CA GLY A 677 12.88 -11.72 -42.82
C GLY A 677 12.70 -13.18 -43.25
N LEU A 678 13.02 -14.15 -42.38
CA LEU A 678 12.86 -15.57 -42.65
C LEU A 678 11.45 -16.05 -42.29
N ARG A 679 10.99 -17.12 -42.95
CA ARG A 679 9.72 -17.78 -42.63
C ARG A 679 9.76 -18.35 -41.21
N LEU A 680 8.80 -17.95 -40.38
CA LEU A 680 8.67 -18.42 -38.99
C LEU A 680 8.26 -19.89 -38.92
N LYS A 681 8.94 -20.65 -38.08
CA LYS A 681 8.63 -22.03 -37.68
C LYS A 681 7.77 -22.04 -36.41
N ARG A 682 7.22 -23.20 -36.06
CA ARG A 682 6.37 -23.38 -34.87
C ARG A 682 7.06 -22.90 -33.58
N ASP A 683 8.31 -23.30 -33.35
CA ASP A 683 9.02 -22.94 -32.12
C ASP A 683 9.46 -21.46 -32.04
N ASP A 684 9.39 -20.72 -33.15
CA ASP A 684 9.74 -19.29 -33.16
C ASP A 684 8.75 -18.44 -32.37
N TYR A 685 7.54 -18.95 -32.10
CA TYR A 685 6.49 -18.26 -31.34
C TYR A 685 6.68 -18.35 -29.81
N ARG A 686 7.62 -19.16 -29.31
CA ARG A 686 7.89 -19.27 -27.87
C ARG A 686 8.33 -17.93 -27.28
N LEU A 687 7.97 -17.67 -26.03
CA LEU A 687 8.46 -16.52 -25.30
C LEU A 687 9.99 -16.58 -25.18
N GLY A 688 10.64 -15.45 -25.42
CA GLY A 688 12.08 -15.31 -25.29
C GLY A 688 12.54 -15.10 -23.84
N THR A 689 13.85 -14.96 -23.66
CA THR A 689 14.46 -14.61 -22.36
C THR A 689 14.14 -13.16 -21.95
N ARG A 690 13.88 -12.30 -22.92
CA ARG A 690 13.45 -10.91 -22.71
C ARG A 690 11.91 -10.86 -22.64
N PRO A 691 11.33 -10.15 -21.67
CA PRO A 691 9.89 -9.94 -21.63
C PRO A 691 9.37 -9.23 -22.88
N MET A 692 8.11 -9.51 -23.22
CA MET A 692 7.40 -8.81 -24.26
C MET A 692 7.39 -7.29 -23.98
N ARG A 693 7.51 -6.49 -25.04
CA ARG A 693 7.55 -5.03 -24.93
C ARG A 693 7.01 -4.39 -26.20
N PHE A 694 6.42 -3.20 -26.07
CA PHE A 694 6.13 -2.38 -27.24
C PHE A 694 7.44 -1.91 -27.89
N ALA A 695 7.46 -1.86 -29.22
CA ALA A 695 8.57 -1.30 -29.98
C ALA A 695 8.74 0.19 -29.66
N ASP A 696 7.63 0.92 -29.65
CA ASP A 696 7.52 2.31 -29.22
C ASP A 696 6.57 2.43 -28.02
N LYS A 697 6.97 3.18 -26.98
CA LYS A 697 6.20 3.28 -25.72
C LYS A 697 5.01 4.22 -25.80
N GLU A 698 5.01 5.14 -26.76
CA GLU A 698 3.98 6.14 -26.98
C GLU A 698 2.96 5.63 -28.00
N GLN A 699 3.42 5.13 -29.15
CA GLN A 699 2.54 4.63 -30.21
C GLN A 699 1.87 3.30 -29.85
N ARG A 700 2.62 2.35 -29.26
CA ARG A 700 2.12 1.04 -28.79
C ARG A 700 1.33 0.23 -29.84
N ASP A 701 1.63 0.43 -31.11
CA ASP A 701 1.01 -0.24 -32.26
C ASP A 701 1.66 -1.60 -32.59
N THR A 702 2.90 -1.79 -32.13
CA THR A 702 3.73 -2.95 -32.43
C THR A 702 4.28 -3.58 -31.15
N LEU A 703 3.97 -4.86 -30.94
CA LEU A 703 4.44 -5.67 -29.82
C LEU A 703 5.60 -6.58 -30.26
N ILE A 704 6.74 -6.45 -29.60
CA ILE A 704 7.87 -7.38 -29.73
C ILE A 704 7.63 -8.54 -28.78
N VAL A 705 7.34 -9.72 -29.32
CA VAL A 705 7.11 -10.95 -28.53
C VAL A 705 8.44 -11.56 -28.10
N ASN A 706 9.38 -11.68 -29.04
CA ASN A 706 10.74 -12.18 -28.80
C ASN A 706 11.70 -11.63 -29.88
N ASP A 707 12.91 -12.18 -29.98
CA ASP A 707 13.91 -11.70 -30.96
C ASP A 707 13.57 -12.05 -32.43
N ARG A 708 12.57 -12.91 -32.68
CA ARG A 708 12.14 -13.39 -34.00
C ARG A 708 10.75 -12.91 -34.42
N VAL A 709 9.83 -12.71 -33.49
CA VAL A 709 8.41 -12.43 -33.76
C VAL A 709 8.01 -11.06 -33.23
N GLN A 710 7.41 -10.26 -34.11
CA GLN A 710 6.75 -9.00 -33.80
C GLN A 710 5.32 -9.02 -34.30
N LEU A 711 4.40 -8.38 -33.58
CA LEU A 711 2.99 -8.26 -33.93
C LEU A 711 2.66 -6.80 -34.11
N ALA A 712 2.37 -6.39 -35.34
CA ALA A 712 2.02 -5.03 -35.72
C ALA A 712 0.51 -4.87 -35.96
N GLY A 713 0.05 -3.62 -35.97
CA GLY A 713 -1.35 -3.27 -36.24
C GLY A 713 -2.26 -3.32 -35.01
N ILE A 714 -1.71 -3.17 -33.80
CA ILE A 714 -2.51 -3.06 -32.57
C ILE A 714 -3.18 -1.67 -32.57
N PRO A 715 -4.52 -1.59 -32.58
CA PRO A 715 -5.20 -0.31 -32.67
C PRO A 715 -5.21 0.42 -31.30
N PRO A 716 -5.25 1.77 -31.27
CA PRO A 716 -5.25 2.55 -30.03
C PRO A 716 -6.36 2.16 -29.03
N GLU A 717 -7.52 1.73 -29.54
CA GLU A 717 -8.70 1.31 -28.78
C GLU A 717 -8.38 0.13 -27.85
N ALA A 718 -7.48 -0.77 -28.24
CA ALA A 718 -7.05 -1.91 -27.43
C ALA A 718 -6.37 -1.49 -26.11
N HIS A 719 -5.94 -0.23 -25.99
CA HIS A 719 -5.29 0.30 -24.78
C HIS A 719 -6.25 1.05 -23.85
N ARG A 720 -7.53 1.19 -24.22
CA ARG A 720 -8.53 1.96 -23.45
C ARG A 720 -9.11 1.17 -22.29
N TYR A 721 -9.35 -0.13 -22.48
CA TYR A 721 -9.83 -0.99 -21.39
C TYR A 721 -8.72 -1.29 -20.39
N VAL A 722 -8.93 -0.85 -19.14
CA VAL A 722 -7.97 -1.03 -18.04
C VAL A 722 -8.66 -1.76 -16.90
N VAL A 723 -8.07 -2.86 -16.46
CA VAL A 723 -8.50 -3.62 -15.29
C VAL A 723 -7.35 -3.68 -14.29
N ASN A 724 -7.62 -3.33 -13.03
CA ASN A 724 -6.63 -3.40 -11.95
C ASN A 724 -5.32 -2.64 -12.30
N GLY A 725 -5.43 -1.52 -13.04
CA GLY A 725 -4.35 -0.58 -13.36
C GLY A 725 -3.47 -0.91 -14.58
N ARG A 726 -3.80 -1.94 -15.36
CA ARG A 726 -3.12 -2.30 -16.62
C ARG A 726 -4.15 -2.70 -17.68
N THR A 727 -3.79 -2.58 -18.95
CA THR A 727 -4.59 -3.17 -20.04
C THR A 727 -4.48 -4.70 -20.00
N PRO A 728 -5.45 -5.44 -20.58
CA PRO A 728 -5.34 -6.90 -20.72
C PRO A 728 -4.01 -7.33 -21.35
N LEU A 729 -3.58 -6.65 -22.42
CA LEU A 729 -2.31 -6.94 -23.08
C LEU A 729 -1.10 -6.71 -22.15
N GLU A 730 -1.10 -5.62 -21.38
CA GLU A 730 -0.05 -5.34 -20.39
C GLU A 730 -0.02 -6.36 -19.24
N TRP A 731 -1.15 -7.01 -18.91
CA TRP A 731 -1.16 -8.14 -17.96
C TRP A 731 -0.44 -9.36 -18.54
N LEU A 732 -0.71 -9.72 -19.78
CA LEU A 732 -0.01 -10.80 -20.47
C LEU A 732 1.49 -10.50 -20.54
N MET A 733 1.89 -9.30 -21.00
CA MET A 733 3.31 -8.90 -21.06
C MET A 733 4.03 -9.01 -19.71
N TYR A 734 3.32 -8.75 -18.60
CA TYR A 734 3.93 -8.80 -17.28
C TYR A 734 4.15 -10.24 -16.77
N TYR A 735 3.20 -11.14 -17.02
CA TYR A 735 3.18 -12.50 -16.47
C TYR A 735 3.67 -13.58 -17.43
N TYR A 736 3.45 -13.42 -18.74
CA TYR A 736 3.89 -14.38 -19.75
C TYR A 736 5.37 -14.20 -20.04
N LYS A 737 6.19 -14.81 -19.18
CA LYS A 737 7.64 -14.90 -19.27
C LYS A 737 8.13 -16.07 -18.42
N ALA A 738 9.37 -16.52 -18.65
CA ALA A 738 10.08 -17.33 -17.68
C ALA A 738 10.52 -16.47 -16.48
N ALA A 739 10.15 -16.88 -15.27
CA ALA A 739 10.56 -16.21 -14.04
C ALA A 739 10.98 -17.23 -12.98
N THR A 740 12.09 -16.95 -12.29
CA THR A 740 12.57 -17.76 -11.17
C THR A 740 12.37 -16.98 -9.87
N ASP A 741 11.69 -17.58 -8.90
CA ASP A 741 11.59 -16.99 -7.57
C ASP A 741 12.94 -17.08 -6.86
N LYS A 742 13.47 -15.93 -6.41
CA LYS A 742 14.83 -15.85 -5.86
C LYS A 742 15.02 -16.63 -4.56
N ARG A 743 13.93 -16.85 -3.81
CA ARG A 743 14.00 -17.50 -2.50
C ARG A 743 13.88 -19.02 -2.63
N SER A 744 12.87 -19.48 -3.34
CA SER A 744 12.57 -20.91 -3.52
C SER A 744 13.37 -21.55 -4.65
N GLY A 745 13.89 -20.76 -5.59
CA GLY A 745 14.52 -21.28 -6.81
C GLY A 745 13.52 -21.86 -7.82
N ILE A 746 12.22 -21.87 -7.50
CA ILE A 746 11.18 -22.43 -8.37
C ILE A 746 11.07 -21.58 -9.64
N VAL A 747 11.11 -22.28 -10.79
CA VAL A 747 10.89 -21.70 -12.11
C VAL A 747 9.40 -21.76 -12.45
N ASN A 748 8.87 -20.65 -12.95
CA ASN A 748 7.54 -20.55 -13.52
C ASN A 748 7.68 -20.04 -14.96
N ASP A 749 7.55 -20.93 -15.93
CA ASP A 749 7.67 -20.62 -17.36
C ASP A 749 6.30 -20.68 -18.05
N ALA A 750 5.85 -19.51 -18.53
CA ALA A 750 4.59 -19.39 -19.26
C ALA A 750 4.56 -20.13 -20.60
N ASN A 751 5.72 -20.49 -21.18
CA ASN A 751 5.75 -21.38 -22.34
C ASN A 751 5.10 -22.74 -22.05
N GLU A 752 5.17 -23.22 -20.80
CA GLU A 752 4.60 -24.49 -20.38
C GLU A 752 3.08 -24.46 -20.20
N TRP A 753 2.45 -23.28 -20.35
CA TRP A 753 0.98 -23.15 -20.40
C TRP A 753 0.41 -23.62 -21.75
N PHE A 754 1.18 -23.47 -22.83
CA PHE A 754 0.74 -23.72 -24.19
C PHE A 754 1.18 -25.10 -24.66
N THR A 755 0.25 -25.84 -25.30
CA THR A 755 0.59 -27.11 -25.95
C THR A 755 1.21 -26.87 -27.33
N ASP A 756 0.70 -25.88 -28.07
CA ASP A 756 1.35 -25.35 -29.26
C ASP A 756 1.88 -23.92 -28.98
N PRO A 757 3.18 -23.63 -29.18
CA PRO A 757 3.69 -22.27 -29.08
C PRO A 757 2.93 -21.22 -29.90
N ARG A 758 2.23 -21.62 -30.98
CA ARG A 758 1.37 -20.73 -31.77
C ARG A 758 0.16 -20.23 -31.00
N ASP A 759 -0.30 -20.95 -29.99
CA ASP A 759 -1.44 -20.56 -29.16
C ASP A 759 -1.17 -19.24 -28.41
N LEU A 760 0.11 -18.87 -28.21
CA LEU A 760 0.48 -17.56 -27.68
C LEU A 760 0.03 -16.43 -28.62
N LEU A 761 0.23 -16.58 -29.93
CA LEU A 761 -0.20 -15.59 -30.93
C LEU A 761 -1.72 -15.43 -30.87
N THR A 762 -2.43 -16.56 -30.94
CA THR A 762 -3.89 -16.63 -30.85
C THR A 762 -4.38 -15.93 -29.58
N THR A 763 -3.78 -16.23 -28.43
CA THR A 763 -4.11 -15.60 -27.15
C THR A 763 -3.93 -14.08 -27.21
N ILE A 764 -2.83 -13.59 -27.79
CA ILE A 764 -2.61 -12.14 -27.95
C ILE A 764 -3.69 -11.51 -28.86
N GLN A 765 -4.02 -12.14 -29.98
CA GLN A 765 -5.05 -11.67 -30.91
C GLN A 765 -6.44 -11.61 -30.27
N ARG A 766 -6.81 -12.62 -29.48
CA ARG A 766 -8.07 -12.66 -28.71
C ARG A 766 -8.14 -11.58 -27.65
N ILE A 767 -7.02 -11.35 -26.95
CA ILE A 767 -6.92 -10.29 -25.93
C ILE A 767 -7.04 -8.89 -26.55
N VAL A 768 -6.47 -8.68 -27.74
CA VAL A 768 -6.64 -7.42 -28.48
C VAL A 768 -8.10 -7.24 -28.89
N TYR A 769 -8.73 -8.27 -29.47
CA TYR A 769 -10.16 -8.23 -29.81
C TYR A 769 -11.04 -7.88 -28.59
N LEU A 770 -10.87 -8.63 -27.49
CA LEU A 770 -11.57 -8.40 -26.24
C LEU A 770 -11.41 -6.96 -25.75
N SER A 771 -10.19 -6.43 -25.78
CA SER A 771 -9.92 -5.07 -25.27
C SER A 771 -10.66 -3.99 -26.08
N ILE A 772 -10.72 -4.14 -27.40
CA ILE A 772 -11.42 -3.22 -28.31
C ILE A 772 -12.92 -3.30 -28.07
N GLU A 773 -13.47 -4.51 -28.06
CA GLU A 773 -14.91 -4.72 -27.95
C GLU A 773 -15.44 -4.31 -26.57
N THR A 774 -14.70 -4.60 -25.51
CA THR A 774 -15.01 -4.11 -24.16
C THR A 774 -15.01 -2.58 -24.12
N ALA A 775 -14.04 -1.92 -24.77
CA ALA A 775 -14.00 -0.46 -24.81
C ALA A 775 -15.21 0.11 -25.57
N ARG A 776 -15.59 -0.49 -26.71
CA ARG A 776 -16.76 -0.10 -27.50
C ARG A 776 -18.06 -0.19 -26.69
N ILE A 777 -18.31 -1.32 -26.03
CA ILE A 777 -19.52 -1.52 -25.23
C ILE A 777 -19.58 -0.53 -24.06
N VAL A 778 -18.44 -0.27 -23.41
CA VAL A 778 -18.36 0.68 -22.29
C VAL A 778 -18.68 2.11 -22.71
N ASP A 779 -18.29 2.51 -23.92
CA ASP A 779 -18.58 3.84 -24.45
C ASP A 779 -20.06 4.04 -24.81
N GLU A 780 -20.75 2.95 -25.15
CA GLU A 780 -22.18 2.94 -25.50
C GLU A 780 -23.11 2.91 -24.27
N LEU A 781 -22.57 2.67 -23.07
CA LEU A 781 -23.36 2.64 -21.84
C LEU A 781 -23.93 4.03 -21.51
N PRO A 782 -25.24 4.15 -21.22
CA PRO A 782 -25.83 5.41 -20.78
C PRO A 782 -25.35 5.79 -19.37
N ASP A 783 -25.77 6.95 -18.88
CA ASP A 783 -25.58 7.33 -17.48
C ASP A 783 -26.56 6.51 -16.59
N PRO A 784 -26.07 5.68 -15.64
CA PRO A 784 -26.92 4.88 -14.76
C PRO A 784 -27.56 5.69 -13.62
N LEU A 785 -27.23 6.98 -13.48
CA LEU A 785 -27.67 7.79 -12.36
C LEU A 785 -29.05 8.41 -12.64
N PRO A 786 -29.99 8.39 -11.68
CA PRO A 786 -31.27 9.07 -11.81
C PRO A 786 -31.10 10.56 -12.15
N ALA A 787 -32.01 11.14 -12.94
CA ALA A 787 -31.96 12.54 -13.40
C ALA A 787 -31.78 13.55 -12.25
N GLU A 788 -32.48 13.32 -11.13
CA GLU A 788 -32.40 14.14 -9.90
C GLU A 788 -30.99 14.13 -9.28
N MET A 789 -30.23 13.06 -9.52
CA MET A 789 -28.85 12.96 -9.08
C MET A 789 -27.88 13.58 -10.08
N THR A 790 -28.26 13.77 -11.35
CA THR A 790 -27.39 14.29 -12.43
C THR A 790 -27.28 15.83 -12.41
N GLU A 791 -28.28 16.55 -11.90
CA GLU A 791 -28.31 18.04 -11.89
C GLU A 791 -27.23 18.69 -11.01
N PHE A 792 -26.68 17.99 -10.02
CA PHE A 792 -25.60 18.52 -9.17
C PHE A 792 -24.19 18.42 -9.80
N ALA A 793 -24.02 17.71 -10.92
CA ALA A 793 -22.69 17.44 -11.48
C ALA A 793 -22.14 18.58 -12.36
N PHE A 794 -22.97 19.54 -12.79
CA PHE A 794 -22.54 20.61 -13.70
C PHE A 794 -22.09 21.91 -13.03
N GLU A 795 -22.32 22.12 -11.73
CA GLU A 795 -21.89 23.36 -11.04
C GLU A 795 -20.46 23.31 -10.46
N LEU A 796 -19.79 22.15 -10.45
CA LEU A 796 -18.43 21.99 -9.90
C LEU A 796 -17.31 21.92 -10.95
N GLY A 797 -17.64 22.14 -12.23
CA GLY A 797 -16.69 22.08 -13.35
C GLY A 797 -15.93 23.37 -13.65
N ASP A 798 -16.30 24.50 -13.05
CA ASP A 798 -15.75 25.83 -13.42
C ASP A 798 -15.60 26.80 -12.22
N ARG A 799 -15.17 26.30 -11.06
CA ARG A 799 -14.66 27.14 -9.95
C ARG A 799 -13.40 26.57 -9.31
#